data_AF-A0ABD3VM32-F1
#
_entry.id   AF-A0ABD3VM32-F1
#
_cell.length_a   1.000
_cell.length_b   1.000
_cell.length_c   1.000
_cell.angle_alpha   90.00
_cell.angle_beta   90.00
_cell.angle_gamma   90.00
#
_symmetry.space_group_name_H-M   'P 1'
#
loop_
_entity.id
_entity.type
_entity.pdbx_description
1 polymer ?
#
loop_
_entity_poly.entity_id
_entity_poly.type
_entity_poly.pdbx_seq_one_letter_code
_entity_poly.pdbx_strand_id
1 'polypeptide(L)'
;ARILGTSPESIDTAENRFKFSRMLDNIGIGQPKWRELSTIDMAKKFCEEVGYPCLVRPSYVLSGAAMNVAHSDSDLETYLTQASQVSKEHPVVISKFVQNAKEIDVDVVACDGNIMCMAVSEHVENAGVHSGDATLVTPPTDLNEETLKKIRSICYDICHALEVTGPLNFQLIAKDNQLKVIECNVRVSRSFPFVSKALDHDFISMATKVIMGETVEPVDILHGCGRVAVKVPVFSFARLQGADVMLGVEMASTGEVACFGEDRFEAYLKAQLGTGFKIPKENILLSIGSFKDKMELIPTIQSLANMGYKLYASKGTADFYCEHGIKVKAVEWPYEDQCDSKRSGAQRTIADYLAENMIDLFINLPLRSGGSYRASSFVTQGYKTRRMAVDYSVPLITDVKCTKMLVEALRRLKTAPPMKTYIDCISSHKVFRLPGFIDVHVHVREPGATHKEDWDSATAAALAGGITMILAMPNTNPPTVDEASFILTQQLAMQNARCDYGIYVGASSDNYSTLPLIGGKAVALKMYLNETFTTLKLTNMALWMKHFEHWPKHLPLCVHAEGTLTAAVILMSEIFKRSVHICHVARKEEIEIIRAAKERGFPVTCEVAPHHLFLTSDHLEVIGHGRGQVRPVLCSKEDQQALWENMDIIDCFASDHAPHTVEEKDHPDKPPPGFPGLETMLPLLLTAVKDGRLTLQNLIDKLHNNPKKIFNLPDQSETYVEVDMETEWKIPSAMAFTKSKWTPFEGMTVVGSVRRVVLRGEVAYIDGQVLAQPGFGTDVRTVGHSTAYAEQLSIQIPAVMVASSTNTGLSAPPSEPTSPTRRLPSSEKPIGPVSAKLPRSTEVYQVHGMFYVKNEPGKEAGDFLHHRRDTSASPHYQPSAPVLLHPVGLPHHTEGLTGNHILTVASFSKDQLHQLFNLAHSFRIAVQKERALDFILKGKVMASLFFEASTRTSCSFSAAMQRLGGTVIHLDEANSSVQKGESMDDTVKIMSGYADVLVIRHPSPGAVTATARSCRKPVINAGDGTGEHPTQALLDIFTIREEIGTVNGLTITMVGDLKNGRTVHSLARLLTQYRINFKYVSPPSLSMPEDVKSYVANRGIRQEEYTNLEEAISDTDVLYMTRIQKERFTSMDEYNKVCCPVFDTDPRAAYFRQAENGMYVRMALLSLVLGKC
;
A
#
# COMPACT_ATOMS: atom_id res chain seq x y z
N ALA A 1 -17.28 -29.39 -8.18
CA ALA A 1 -16.39 -28.93 -9.27
C ALA A 1 -15.19 -29.86 -9.35
N ARG A 2 -14.38 -29.84 -10.42
CA ARG A 2 -13.05 -30.44 -10.41
C ARG A 2 -12.11 -29.47 -9.70
N ILE A 3 -11.53 -29.89 -8.58
CA ILE A 3 -10.41 -29.19 -7.94
C ILE A 3 -9.12 -29.61 -8.64
N LEU A 4 -8.11 -28.74 -8.68
CA LEU A 4 -6.78 -28.99 -9.24
C LEU A 4 -5.74 -28.89 -8.12
N GLY A 5 -4.63 -29.60 -8.26
CA GLY A 5 -3.67 -29.80 -7.18
C GLY A 5 -4.14 -30.83 -6.15
N THR A 6 -3.70 -30.66 -4.90
CA THR A 6 -3.93 -31.57 -3.78
C THR A 6 -5.42 -31.88 -3.55
N SER A 7 -5.73 -33.14 -3.20
CA SER A 7 -7.10 -33.60 -3.03
C SER A 7 -7.83 -32.91 -1.86
N PRO A 8 -9.15 -32.65 -1.96
CA PRO A 8 -9.98 -32.21 -0.83
C PRO A 8 -9.87 -33.14 0.39
N GLU A 9 -9.70 -34.44 0.16
CA GLU A 9 -9.53 -35.47 1.18
C GLU A 9 -8.21 -35.32 1.95
N SER A 10 -7.12 -34.98 1.27
CA SER A 10 -5.82 -34.65 1.89
C SER A 10 -5.88 -33.33 2.65
N ILE A 11 -6.58 -32.32 2.11
CA ILE A 11 -6.78 -31.02 2.78
C ILE A 11 -7.56 -31.20 4.10
N ASP A 12 -8.68 -31.94 4.08
CA ASP A 12 -9.44 -32.26 5.30
C ASP A 12 -8.65 -33.19 6.25
N THR A 13 -7.75 -34.03 5.74
CA THR A 13 -6.85 -34.85 6.58
C THR A 13 -5.82 -34.00 7.33
N ALA A 14 -5.41 -32.84 6.78
CA ALA A 14 -4.50 -31.91 7.44
C ALA A 14 -5.20 -30.88 8.36
N GLU A 15 -6.31 -30.28 7.90
CA GLU A 15 -7.05 -29.26 8.67
C GLU A 15 -7.88 -29.90 9.81
N ASN A 16 -8.31 -31.17 9.69
CA ASN A 16 -8.97 -31.89 10.80
C ASN A 16 -7.93 -32.39 11.82
N ARG A 17 -7.92 -31.78 13.02
CA ARG A 17 -6.96 -32.07 14.10
C ARG A 17 -6.84 -33.55 14.48
N PHE A 18 -7.94 -34.30 14.50
CA PHE A 18 -7.93 -35.72 14.87
C PHE A 18 -7.28 -36.57 13.77
N LYS A 19 -7.64 -36.33 12.50
CA LYS A 19 -7.01 -37.00 11.34
C LYS A 19 -5.52 -36.68 11.27
N PHE A 20 -5.16 -35.40 11.35
CA PHE A 20 -3.79 -34.93 11.25
C PHE A 20 -2.90 -35.49 12.38
N SER A 21 -3.37 -35.45 13.63
CA SER A 21 -2.67 -36.08 14.76
C SER A 21 -2.39 -37.55 14.48
N ARG A 22 -3.43 -38.32 14.13
CA ARG A 22 -3.29 -39.76 13.91
C ARG A 22 -2.34 -40.08 12.74
N MET A 23 -2.31 -39.23 11.72
CA MET A 23 -1.32 -39.32 10.65
C MET A 23 0.10 -39.09 11.19
N LEU A 24 0.36 -38.00 11.93
CA LEU A 24 1.66 -37.71 12.54
C LEU A 24 2.12 -38.85 13.47
N ASP A 25 1.21 -39.36 14.30
CA ASP A 25 1.48 -40.47 15.23
C ASP A 25 1.83 -41.77 14.49
N ASN A 26 1.18 -42.06 13.35
CA ASN A 26 1.50 -43.21 12.50
C ASN A 26 2.88 -43.10 11.82
N ILE A 27 3.29 -41.91 11.39
CA ILE A 27 4.58 -41.65 10.73
C ILE A 27 5.69 -41.25 11.72
N GLY A 28 5.42 -41.31 13.04
CA GLY A 28 6.42 -41.10 14.10
C GLY A 28 6.83 -39.64 14.36
N ILE A 29 6.08 -38.66 13.84
CA ILE A 29 6.40 -37.24 13.95
C ILE A 29 5.84 -36.63 15.23
N GLY A 30 6.69 -35.93 15.98
CA GLY A 30 6.33 -35.32 17.24
C GLY A 30 5.35 -34.15 17.11
N GLN A 31 4.44 -34.04 18.08
CA GLN A 31 3.48 -32.95 18.23
C GLN A 31 3.29 -32.59 19.73
N PRO A 32 2.78 -31.39 20.07
CA PRO A 32 2.37 -31.09 21.45
C PRO A 32 1.24 -32.03 21.90
N LYS A 33 1.32 -32.55 23.14
CA LYS A 33 0.20 -33.29 23.76
C LYS A 33 -1.09 -32.47 23.63
N TRP A 34 -2.16 -33.09 23.14
CA TRP A 34 -3.45 -32.42 22.95
C TRP A 34 -4.62 -33.39 23.20
N ARG A 35 -5.83 -32.86 23.43
CA ARG A 35 -7.07 -33.64 23.50
C ARG A 35 -8.27 -32.80 23.03
N GLU A 36 -9.19 -33.44 22.32
CA GLU A 36 -10.53 -32.92 22.00
C GLU A 36 -11.46 -33.13 23.20
N LEU A 37 -12.18 -32.08 23.61
CA LEU A 37 -12.82 -32.01 24.92
C LEU A 37 -14.20 -31.36 24.83
N SER A 38 -15.21 -32.05 25.39
CA SER A 38 -16.62 -31.64 25.40
C SER A 38 -17.13 -31.18 26.77
N THR A 39 -16.37 -31.36 27.86
CA THR A 39 -16.76 -30.93 29.21
C THR A 39 -15.60 -30.29 29.98
N ILE A 40 -15.94 -29.36 30.88
CA ILE A 40 -14.96 -28.62 31.69
C ILE A 40 -14.18 -29.58 32.61
N ASP A 41 -14.82 -30.60 33.18
CA ASP A 41 -14.14 -31.58 34.05
C ASP A 41 -13.11 -32.45 33.30
N MET A 42 -13.40 -32.83 32.06
CA MET A 42 -12.43 -33.55 31.22
C MET A 42 -11.27 -32.63 30.79
N ALA A 43 -11.52 -31.32 30.70
CA ALA A 43 -10.51 -30.31 30.38
C ALA A 43 -9.58 -30.01 31.56
N LYS A 44 -10.11 -29.81 32.77
CA LYS A 44 -9.31 -29.65 34.00
C LYS A 44 -8.40 -30.87 34.20
N LYS A 45 -8.95 -32.08 34.14
CA LYS A 45 -8.18 -33.34 34.18
C LYS A 45 -7.10 -33.49 33.10
N PHE A 46 -7.29 -32.89 31.92
CA PHE A 46 -6.24 -32.86 30.89
C PHE A 46 -5.11 -31.89 31.26
N CYS A 47 -5.46 -30.70 31.74
CA CYS A 47 -4.49 -29.70 32.16
C CYS A 47 -3.71 -30.10 33.42
N GLU A 48 -4.31 -30.86 34.33
CA GLU A 48 -3.61 -31.57 35.42
C GLU A 48 -2.57 -32.57 34.86
N GLU A 49 -2.95 -33.41 33.90
CA GLU A 49 -2.09 -34.46 33.31
C GLU A 49 -0.90 -33.91 32.50
N VAL A 50 -1.07 -32.80 31.78
CA VAL A 50 -0.01 -32.19 30.96
C VAL A 50 0.71 -31.02 31.64
N GLY A 51 0.16 -30.55 32.77
CA GLY A 51 0.58 -29.37 33.51
C GLY A 51 0.28 -28.04 32.78
N TYR A 52 -0.04 -26.99 33.53
CA TYR A 52 -0.18 -25.64 32.98
C TYR A 52 1.18 -25.03 32.52
N PRO A 53 1.20 -23.99 31.67
CA PRO A 53 0.05 -23.46 30.91
C PRO A 53 -0.38 -24.38 29.76
N CYS A 54 -1.62 -24.18 29.32
CA CYS A 54 -2.29 -24.93 28.25
C CYS A 54 -2.96 -23.95 27.26
N LEU A 55 -2.88 -24.27 25.97
CA LEU A 55 -3.48 -23.50 24.88
C LEU A 55 -4.88 -24.05 24.56
N VAL A 56 -5.89 -23.21 24.71
CA VAL A 56 -7.29 -23.50 24.39
C VAL A 56 -7.57 -22.98 22.98
N ARG A 57 -8.00 -23.86 22.07
CA ARG A 57 -8.39 -23.54 20.69
C ARG A 57 -9.83 -24.01 20.43
N PRO A 58 -10.75 -23.17 19.92
CA PRO A 58 -11.99 -23.66 19.33
C PRO A 58 -11.69 -24.43 18.04
N SER A 59 -12.56 -25.36 17.66
CA SER A 59 -12.41 -26.13 16.41
C SER A 59 -12.80 -25.30 15.18
N TYR A 60 -12.15 -25.56 14.04
CA TYR A 60 -12.40 -24.89 12.74
C TYR A 60 -12.29 -23.35 12.76
N VAL A 61 -11.15 -22.80 13.21
CA VAL A 61 -10.92 -21.34 13.28
C VAL A 61 -9.61 -20.91 12.61
N LEU A 62 -9.70 -19.93 11.70
CA LEU A 62 -8.56 -19.29 11.04
C LEU A 62 -8.00 -18.12 11.88
N SER A 63 -6.70 -17.84 11.73
CA SER A 63 -5.97 -16.73 12.41
C SER A 63 -6.05 -16.71 13.96
N GLY A 64 -6.36 -17.85 14.56
CA GLY A 64 -6.36 -18.03 16.02
C GLY A 64 -7.43 -17.24 16.79
N ALA A 65 -8.51 -16.83 16.13
CA ALA A 65 -9.58 -16.06 16.81
C ALA A 65 -10.14 -16.83 18.03
N ALA A 66 -10.31 -16.11 19.15
CA ALA A 66 -10.70 -16.66 20.45
C ALA A 66 -9.78 -17.76 21.05
N MET A 67 -8.56 -17.96 20.52
CA MET A 67 -7.55 -18.77 21.20
C MET A 67 -7.05 -18.06 22.47
N ASN A 68 -6.87 -18.81 23.55
CA ASN A 68 -6.41 -18.27 24.83
C ASN A 68 -5.44 -19.24 25.53
N VAL A 69 -4.55 -18.71 26.37
CA VAL A 69 -3.59 -19.51 27.16
C VAL A 69 -4.06 -19.54 28.61
N ALA A 70 -4.53 -20.70 29.07
CA ALA A 70 -4.83 -20.92 30.48
C ALA A 70 -3.55 -21.19 31.27
N HIS A 71 -3.39 -20.56 32.42
CA HIS A 71 -2.34 -20.79 33.41
C HIS A 71 -2.86 -21.44 34.70
N SER A 72 -4.19 -21.43 34.91
CA SER A 72 -4.91 -22.06 36.03
C SER A 72 -6.25 -22.65 35.58
N ASP A 73 -6.87 -23.46 36.45
CA ASP A 73 -8.24 -23.98 36.26
C ASP A 73 -9.30 -22.87 36.21
N SER A 74 -9.06 -21.75 36.91
CA SER A 74 -9.96 -20.59 36.89
C SER A 74 -9.91 -19.86 35.54
N ASP A 75 -8.72 -19.78 34.93
CA ASP A 75 -8.54 -19.22 33.58
C ASP A 75 -9.25 -20.12 32.58
N LEU A 76 -9.03 -21.44 32.69
CA LEU A 76 -9.63 -22.45 31.83
C LEU A 76 -11.16 -22.43 31.89
N GLU A 77 -11.75 -22.40 33.08
CA GLU A 77 -13.21 -22.33 33.27
C GLU A 77 -13.80 -21.03 32.72
N THR A 78 -13.09 -19.90 32.88
CA THR A 78 -13.47 -18.61 32.27
C THR A 78 -13.46 -18.70 30.74
N TYR A 79 -12.39 -19.22 30.14
CA TYR A 79 -12.26 -19.32 28.68
C TYR A 79 -13.23 -20.35 28.07
N LEU A 80 -13.48 -21.48 28.72
CA LEU A 80 -14.47 -22.46 28.25
C LEU A 80 -15.90 -21.92 28.36
N THR A 81 -16.22 -21.19 29.42
CA THR A 81 -17.51 -20.50 29.56
C THR A 81 -17.72 -19.49 28.43
N GLN A 82 -16.69 -18.71 28.08
CA GLN A 82 -16.73 -17.78 26.95
C GLN A 82 -16.82 -18.51 25.60
N ALA A 83 -16.01 -19.54 25.37
CA ALA A 83 -15.98 -20.30 24.11
C ALA A 83 -17.32 -21.02 23.83
N SER A 84 -17.99 -21.54 24.86
CA SER A 84 -19.31 -22.19 24.73
C SER A 84 -20.44 -21.25 24.26
N GLN A 85 -20.23 -19.93 24.35
CA GLN A 85 -21.14 -18.93 23.79
C GLN A 85 -20.85 -18.65 22.31
N VAL A 86 -19.64 -18.96 21.83
CA VAL A 86 -19.18 -18.73 20.45
C VAL A 86 -19.47 -19.94 19.55
N SER A 87 -19.34 -21.17 20.07
CA SER A 87 -19.80 -22.39 19.38
C SER A 87 -20.50 -23.33 20.35
N LYS A 88 -21.73 -23.72 20.01
CA LYS A 88 -22.55 -24.68 20.78
C LYS A 88 -22.49 -26.11 20.23
N GLU A 89 -21.97 -26.30 19.02
CA GLU A 89 -22.07 -27.55 18.26
C GLU A 89 -20.69 -28.20 17.99
N HIS A 90 -19.59 -27.57 18.40
CA HIS A 90 -18.23 -28.09 18.19
C HIS A 90 -17.44 -28.15 19.50
N PRO A 91 -16.71 -29.26 19.76
CA PRO A 91 -15.87 -29.41 20.95
C PRO A 91 -14.63 -28.49 20.90
N VAL A 92 -13.98 -28.34 22.04
CA VAL A 92 -12.79 -27.49 22.22
C VAL A 92 -11.54 -28.36 22.18
N VAL A 93 -10.53 -27.91 21.46
CA VAL A 93 -9.20 -28.55 21.40
C VAL A 93 -8.30 -27.89 22.43
N ILE A 94 -7.73 -28.66 23.34
CA ILE A 94 -6.72 -28.15 24.30
C ILE A 94 -5.39 -28.85 24.04
N SER A 95 -4.31 -28.07 24.04
CA SER A 95 -2.95 -28.56 23.81
C SER A 95 -1.96 -27.99 24.82
N LYS A 96 -0.88 -28.72 25.11
CA LYS A 96 0.17 -28.26 26.02
C LYS A 96 0.91 -27.05 25.42
N PHE A 97 0.87 -25.91 26.10
CA PHE A 97 1.61 -24.72 25.68
C PHE A 97 3.10 -24.86 26.07
N VAL A 98 4.00 -24.82 25.08
CA VAL A 98 5.44 -25.06 25.27
C VAL A 98 6.17 -23.73 25.49
N GLN A 99 6.28 -23.31 26.76
CA GLN A 99 6.94 -22.04 27.10
C GLN A 99 8.44 -22.01 26.75
N ASN A 100 8.90 -20.83 26.30
CA ASN A 100 10.30 -20.54 25.94
C ASN A 100 10.83 -21.48 24.85
N ALA A 101 10.00 -21.78 23.85
CA ALA A 101 10.40 -22.46 22.63
C ALA A 101 10.49 -21.48 21.46
N LYS A 102 11.23 -21.84 20.42
CA LYS A 102 11.32 -21.07 19.17
C LYS A 102 10.30 -21.59 18.17
N GLU A 103 9.66 -20.70 17.44
CA GLU A 103 8.68 -21.03 16.40
C GLU A 103 9.32 -20.84 15.00
N ILE A 104 8.92 -21.69 14.06
CA ILE A 104 9.53 -21.78 12.73
C ILE A 104 8.40 -22.01 11.72
N ASP A 105 8.28 -21.11 10.75
CA ASP A 105 7.42 -21.29 9.57
C ASP A 105 8.24 -21.97 8.46
N VAL A 106 7.62 -22.90 7.75
CA VAL A 106 8.21 -23.57 6.59
C VAL A 106 7.21 -23.56 5.45
N ASP A 107 7.49 -22.79 4.41
CA ASP A 107 6.67 -22.71 3.20
C ASP A 107 7.27 -23.65 2.14
N VAL A 108 6.43 -24.46 1.49
CA VAL A 108 6.84 -25.55 0.59
C VAL A 108 5.97 -25.57 -0.66
N VAL A 109 6.54 -25.97 -1.79
CA VAL A 109 5.79 -26.45 -2.95
C VAL A 109 6.16 -27.92 -3.17
N ALA A 110 5.15 -28.78 -3.34
CA ALA A 110 5.33 -30.21 -3.59
C ALA A 110 4.59 -30.64 -4.86
N CYS A 111 5.06 -31.72 -5.50
CA CYS A 111 4.41 -32.40 -6.63
C CYS A 111 4.39 -33.90 -6.33
N ASP A 112 3.18 -34.46 -6.27
CA ASP A 112 2.89 -35.86 -5.92
C ASP A 112 3.67 -36.31 -4.66
N GLY A 113 3.62 -35.46 -3.63
CA GLY A 113 4.31 -35.63 -2.34
C GLY A 113 5.80 -35.32 -2.32
N ASN A 114 6.44 -35.09 -3.46
CA ASN A 114 7.88 -34.75 -3.54
C ASN A 114 8.08 -33.23 -3.44
N ILE A 115 9.03 -32.77 -2.62
CA ILE A 115 9.32 -31.34 -2.45
C ILE A 115 10.01 -30.79 -3.71
N MET A 116 9.40 -29.79 -4.34
CA MET A 116 9.94 -29.03 -5.47
C MET A 116 10.78 -27.85 -5.00
N CYS A 117 10.28 -27.08 -4.02
CA CYS A 117 11.08 -26.05 -3.33
C CYS A 117 10.60 -25.85 -1.88
N MET A 118 11.47 -25.30 -1.03
CA MET A 118 11.21 -25.10 0.40
C MET A 118 11.95 -23.86 0.93
N ALA A 119 11.22 -23.02 1.68
CA ALA A 119 11.75 -21.93 2.47
C ALA A 119 11.55 -22.21 3.96
N VAL A 120 12.60 -22.10 4.77
CA VAL A 120 12.49 -22.08 6.24
C VAL A 120 12.62 -20.64 6.71
N SER A 121 11.75 -20.22 7.63
CA SER A 121 11.73 -18.88 8.21
C SER A 121 11.68 -18.99 9.73
N GLU A 122 12.67 -18.43 10.42
CA GLU A 122 12.69 -18.43 11.88
C GLU A 122 11.94 -17.22 12.45
N HIS A 123 11.16 -17.43 13.51
CA HIS A 123 10.59 -16.32 14.28
C HIS A 123 11.67 -15.69 15.17
N VAL A 124 11.58 -14.38 15.42
CA VAL A 124 12.40 -13.69 16.44
C VAL A 124 11.79 -13.88 17.82
N GLU A 125 10.48 -13.71 17.92
CA GLU A 125 9.67 -13.91 19.12
C GLU A 125 9.65 -15.39 19.55
N ASN A 126 9.32 -15.66 20.82
CA ASN A 126 9.11 -17.04 21.29
C ASN A 126 7.71 -17.52 20.93
N ALA A 127 7.55 -18.84 20.74
CA ALA A 127 6.30 -19.50 20.40
C ALA A 127 5.12 -19.05 21.28
N GLY A 128 3.99 -18.76 20.64
CA GLY A 128 2.79 -18.18 21.29
C GLY A 128 2.67 -16.65 21.21
N VAL A 129 3.53 -15.98 20.44
CA VAL A 129 3.08 -14.88 19.57
C VAL A 129 2.58 -15.54 18.28
N HIS A 130 1.42 -15.13 17.77
CA HIS A 130 0.84 -15.69 16.54
C HIS A 130 1.71 -15.35 15.32
N SER A 131 1.95 -16.30 14.41
CA SER A 131 2.85 -16.17 13.24
C SER A 131 2.59 -14.94 12.33
N GLY A 132 1.35 -14.45 12.26
CA GLY A 132 1.02 -13.19 11.59
C GLY A 132 1.67 -11.95 12.24
N ASP A 133 1.73 -11.94 13.56
CA ASP A 133 2.29 -10.89 14.41
C ASP A 133 3.78 -11.12 14.73
N ALA A 134 4.37 -12.22 14.28
CA ALA A 134 5.78 -12.51 14.45
C ALA A 134 6.66 -11.77 13.44
N THR A 135 7.90 -11.50 13.83
CA THR A 135 9.00 -11.06 12.99
C THR A 135 9.68 -12.30 12.40
N LEU A 136 9.79 -12.40 11.07
CA LEU A 136 10.38 -13.55 10.39
C LEU A 136 11.76 -13.22 9.81
N VAL A 137 12.70 -14.17 9.86
CA VAL A 137 14.03 -14.07 9.23
C VAL A 137 14.24 -15.23 8.26
N THR A 138 14.61 -14.91 7.01
CA THR A 138 14.74 -15.87 5.90
C THR A 138 15.95 -15.52 5.02
N PRO A 139 16.88 -16.44 4.72
CA PRO A 139 17.03 -17.78 5.32
C PRO A 139 17.27 -17.71 6.85
N PRO A 140 17.09 -18.80 7.60
CA PRO A 140 17.19 -18.78 9.05
C PRO A 140 18.66 -18.70 9.48
N THR A 141 18.94 -17.88 10.48
CA THR A 141 20.32 -17.53 10.89
C THR A 141 20.70 -17.99 12.30
N ASP A 142 19.71 -18.39 13.11
CA ASP A 142 19.84 -18.90 14.49
C ASP A 142 19.19 -20.30 14.59
N LEU A 143 19.30 -21.09 13.52
CA LEU A 143 19.02 -22.53 13.47
C LEU A 143 20.29 -23.27 13.02
N ASN A 144 20.48 -24.50 13.52
CA ASN A 144 21.63 -25.33 13.14
C ASN A 144 21.29 -26.34 12.03
N GLU A 145 22.32 -26.81 11.32
CA GLU A 145 22.24 -27.78 10.22
C GLU A 145 21.49 -29.08 10.58
N GLU A 146 21.64 -29.57 11.82
CA GLU A 146 20.94 -30.78 12.27
C GLU A 146 19.42 -30.53 12.36
N THR A 147 19.04 -29.36 12.87
CA THR A 147 17.64 -28.91 12.93
C THR A 147 17.07 -28.72 11.53
N LEU A 148 17.81 -28.08 10.61
CA LEU A 148 17.37 -27.90 9.22
C LEU A 148 17.17 -29.23 8.48
N LYS A 149 18.03 -30.22 8.71
CA LYS A 149 17.87 -31.58 8.16
C LYS A 149 16.67 -32.32 8.75
N LYS A 150 16.43 -32.20 10.05
CA LYS A 150 15.22 -32.74 10.70
C LYS A 150 13.93 -32.07 10.19
N ILE A 151 13.94 -30.76 9.95
CA ILE A 151 12.84 -30.03 9.30
C ILE A 151 12.58 -30.60 7.90
N ARG A 152 13.62 -30.75 7.07
CA ARG A 152 13.49 -31.31 5.71
C ARG A 152 12.88 -32.71 5.71
N SER A 153 13.26 -33.58 6.65
CA SER A 153 12.61 -34.90 6.82
C SER A 153 11.14 -34.75 7.17
N ILE A 154 10.81 -34.04 8.25
CA ILE A 154 9.42 -33.83 8.71
C ILE A 154 8.51 -33.29 7.58
N CYS A 155 9.01 -32.34 6.79
CA CYS A 155 8.28 -31.81 5.65
C CYS A 155 8.10 -32.86 4.53
N TYR A 156 9.15 -33.62 4.17
CA TYR A 156 9.07 -34.68 3.17
C TYR A 156 8.10 -35.79 3.59
N ASP A 157 8.24 -36.28 4.82
CA ASP A 157 7.45 -37.36 5.41
C ASP A 157 5.94 -36.99 5.43
N ILE A 158 5.60 -35.73 5.70
CA ILE A 158 4.20 -35.24 5.65
C ILE A 158 3.73 -34.96 4.21
N CYS A 159 4.57 -34.40 3.33
CA CYS A 159 4.19 -34.18 1.92
C CYS A 159 3.85 -35.52 1.24
N HIS A 160 4.64 -36.56 1.50
CA HIS A 160 4.41 -37.91 0.99
C HIS A 160 3.17 -38.56 1.65
N ALA A 161 2.93 -38.37 2.95
CA ALA A 161 1.77 -38.92 3.64
C ALA A 161 0.42 -38.28 3.24
N LEU A 162 0.45 -37.07 2.68
CA LEU A 162 -0.72 -36.32 2.20
C LEU A 162 -0.85 -36.27 0.67
N GLU A 163 0.07 -36.87 -0.08
CA GLU A 163 0.11 -36.86 -1.57
C GLU A 163 -0.03 -35.43 -2.13
N VAL A 164 0.81 -34.51 -1.65
CA VAL A 164 0.63 -33.06 -1.88
C VAL A 164 1.14 -32.63 -3.27
N THR A 165 0.26 -31.95 -4.01
CA THR A 165 0.54 -31.39 -5.34
C THR A 165 0.07 -29.93 -5.37
N GLY A 166 1.00 -29.00 -5.14
CA GLY A 166 0.76 -27.58 -4.95
C GLY A 166 1.47 -27.01 -3.70
N PRO A 167 1.01 -25.86 -3.18
CA PRO A 167 1.65 -25.16 -2.07
C PRO A 167 1.14 -25.61 -0.70
N LEU A 168 2.03 -25.64 0.30
CA LEU A 168 1.67 -25.85 1.71
C LEU A 168 2.60 -25.11 2.67
N ASN A 169 2.19 -25.01 3.93
CA ASN A 169 2.94 -24.40 5.02
C ASN A 169 2.90 -25.27 6.29
N PHE A 170 4.03 -25.31 7.01
CA PHE A 170 4.15 -25.95 8.31
C PHE A 170 4.54 -24.92 9.37
N GLN A 171 3.95 -25.02 10.55
CA GLN A 171 4.44 -24.33 11.75
C GLN A 171 5.03 -25.36 12.73
N LEU A 172 6.29 -25.15 13.12
CA LEU A 172 7.06 -26.06 13.96
C LEU A 172 7.55 -25.36 15.24
N ILE A 173 7.51 -26.08 16.37
CA ILE A 173 8.13 -25.66 17.63
C ILE A 173 9.48 -26.38 17.77
N ALA A 174 10.55 -25.60 17.94
CA ALA A 174 11.87 -26.09 18.30
C ALA A 174 12.18 -25.80 19.77
N LYS A 175 12.51 -26.85 20.55
CA LYS A 175 13.00 -26.72 21.93
C LYS A 175 13.83 -27.93 22.33
N ASP A 176 14.96 -27.71 23.01
CA ASP A 176 15.81 -28.76 23.58
C ASP A 176 16.20 -29.85 22.54
N ASN A 177 16.53 -29.41 21.31
CA ASN A 177 16.77 -30.21 20.09
C ASN A 177 15.62 -31.16 19.64
N GLN A 178 14.43 -31.02 20.23
CA GLN A 178 13.17 -31.62 19.75
C GLN A 178 12.44 -30.65 18.82
N LEU A 179 11.92 -31.17 17.71
CA LEU A 179 10.95 -30.50 16.84
C LEU A 179 9.57 -31.09 17.05
N LYS A 180 8.52 -30.25 17.05
CA LYS A 180 7.12 -30.68 17.16
C LYS A 180 6.23 -29.85 16.23
N VAL A 181 5.36 -30.51 15.47
CA VAL A 181 4.44 -29.85 14.54
C VAL A 181 3.28 -29.19 15.31
N ILE A 182 2.97 -27.93 15.00
CA ILE A 182 1.79 -27.23 15.51
C ILE A 182 0.57 -27.58 14.65
N GLU A 183 0.72 -27.36 13.35
CA GLU A 183 -0.30 -27.45 12.29
C GLU A 183 0.38 -27.54 10.91
N CYS A 184 -0.37 -28.04 9.91
CA CYS A 184 -0.01 -28.03 8.51
C CYS A 184 -1.15 -27.43 7.70
N ASN A 185 -0.86 -26.39 6.94
CA ASN A 185 -1.80 -25.64 6.12
C ASN A 185 -1.59 -26.04 4.66
N VAL A 186 -2.43 -26.90 4.09
CA VAL A 186 -2.29 -27.43 2.70
C VAL A 186 -2.82 -26.42 1.68
N ARG A 187 -2.16 -25.26 1.62
CA ARG A 187 -2.50 -24.08 0.83
C ARG A 187 -1.37 -23.05 0.91
N VAL A 188 -1.45 -22.02 0.06
CA VAL A 188 -0.62 -20.80 0.17
C VAL A 188 -0.77 -20.18 1.57
N SER A 189 0.37 -19.81 2.16
CA SER A 189 0.45 -19.06 3.43
C SER A 189 0.66 -17.56 3.19
N ARG A 190 0.55 -16.75 4.24
CA ARG A 190 0.81 -15.30 4.16
C ARG A 190 2.28 -14.96 3.86
N SER A 191 3.23 -15.86 4.14
CA SER A 191 4.66 -15.62 3.94
C SER A 191 5.17 -16.02 2.55
N PHE A 192 4.38 -16.71 1.70
CA PHE A 192 4.77 -17.03 0.32
C PHE A 192 5.32 -15.83 -0.49
N PRO A 193 4.67 -14.63 -0.48
CA PRO A 193 5.19 -13.45 -1.18
C PRO A 193 6.46 -12.86 -0.55
N PHE A 194 6.71 -13.12 0.74
CA PHE A 194 7.92 -12.71 1.45
C PHE A 194 9.08 -13.66 1.14
N VAL A 195 8.90 -14.98 1.32
CA VAL A 195 9.96 -15.96 1.07
C VAL A 195 10.36 -16.02 -0.41
N SER A 196 9.40 -15.82 -1.33
CA SER A 196 9.70 -15.78 -2.76
C SER A 196 10.65 -14.64 -3.12
N LYS A 197 10.47 -13.47 -2.49
CA LYS A 197 11.37 -12.32 -2.64
C LYS A 197 12.65 -12.49 -1.85
N ALA A 198 12.62 -13.11 -0.67
CA ALA A 198 13.81 -13.39 0.12
C ALA A 198 14.82 -14.25 -0.67
N LEU A 199 14.33 -15.34 -1.29
CA LEU A 199 15.12 -16.39 -1.92
C LEU A 199 15.30 -16.23 -3.45
N ASP A 200 14.75 -15.17 -4.06
CA ASP A 200 14.82 -14.87 -5.51
C ASP A 200 14.13 -15.95 -6.40
N HIS A 201 13.04 -16.53 -5.90
CA HIS A 201 12.35 -17.67 -6.54
C HIS A 201 10.83 -17.58 -6.33
N ASP A 202 10.02 -17.64 -7.39
CA ASP A 202 8.56 -17.50 -7.28
C ASP A 202 7.85 -18.83 -6.95
N PHE A 203 7.54 -19.02 -5.66
CA PHE A 203 6.80 -20.18 -5.16
C PHE A 203 5.39 -20.27 -5.74
N ILE A 204 4.74 -19.14 -6.07
CA ILE A 204 3.36 -19.13 -6.61
C ILE A 204 3.38 -19.54 -8.08
N SER A 205 4.37 -19.08 -8.85
CA SER A 205 4.59 -19.54 -10.23
C SER A 205 4.87 -21.04 -10.27
N MET A 206 5.81 -21.54 -9.45
CA MET A 206 6.09 -22.98 -9.35
C MET A 206 4.86 -23.79 -8.94
N ALA A 207 4.15 -23.37 -7.88
CA ALA A 207 2.94 -24.05 -7.42
C ALA A 207 1.84 -24.08 -8.48
N THR A 208 1.67 -22.98 -9.24
CA THR A 208 0.67 -22.90 -10.32
C THR A 208 1.00 -23.88 -11.44
N LYS A 209 2.26 -23.95 -11.88
CA LYS A 209 2.73 -24.90 -12.89
C LYS A 209 2.47 -26.35 -12.49
N VAL A 210 2.85 -26.71 -11.26
CA VAL A 210 2.60 -28.04 -10.68
C VAL A 210 1.11 -28.36 -10.62
N ILE A 211 0.26 -27.42 -10.17
CA ILE A 211 -1.21 -27.57 -10.13
C ILE A 211 -1.81 -27.77 -11.54
N MET A 212 -1.20 -27.17 -12.57
CA MET A 212 -1.59 -27.30 -13.97
C MET A 212 -1.04 -28.57 -14.66
N GLY A 213 -0.14 -29.31 -14.02
CA GLY A 213 0.51 -30.50 -14.58
C GLY A 213 1.69 -30.21 -15.52
N GLU A 214 2.28 -29.01 -15.45
CA GLU A 214 3.58 -28.74 -16.08
C GLU A 214 4.71 -29.44 -15.31
N THR A 215 5.68 -30.02 -16.02
CA THR A 215 6.90 -30.54 -15.42
C THR A 215 7.77 -29.39 -14.92
N VAL A 216 8.21 -29.46 -13.66
CA VAL A 216 9.11 -28.47 -13.05
C VAL A 216 10.23 -29.19 -12.30
N GLU A 217 11.47 -28.72 -12.49
CA GLU A 217 12.63 -29.25 -11.78
C GLU A 217 12.68 -28.74 -10.32
N PRO A 218 13.02 -29.60 -9.34
CA PRO A 218 13.24 -29.18 -7.96
C PRO A 218 14.42 -28.20 -7.81
N VAL A 219 14.30 -27.24 -6.90
CA VAL A 219 15.33 -26.22 -6.64
C VAL A 219 15.62 -26.12 -5.15
N ASP A 220 16.87 -26.38 -4.76
CA ASP A 220 17.31 -26.23 -3.37
C ASP A 220 17.74 -24.78 -3.08
N ILE A 221 16.87 -24.05 -2.40
CA ILE A 221 17.03 -22.65 -2.00
C ILE A 221 17.08 -22.48 -0.48
N LEU A 222 17.24 -23.58 0.29
CA LEU A 222 17.15 -23.56 1.76
C LEU A 222 18.17 -22.61 2.43
N HIS A 223 19.36 -22.49 1.85
CA HIS A 223 20.44 -21.61 2.35
C HIS A 223 20.38 -20.18 1.79
N GLY A 224 19.45 -19.88 0.90
CA GLY A 224 19.25 -18.56 0.30
C GLY A 224 20.30 -18.11 -0.71
N CYS A 225 20.10 -16.90 -1.23
CA CYS A 225 20.84 -16.33 -2.36
C CYS A 225 21.89 -15.27 -1.96
N GLY A 226 22.51 -15.41 -0.78
CA GLY A 226 23.57 -14.50 -0.29
C GLY A 226 23.09 -13.19 0.34
N ARG A 227 21.78 -13.04 0.58
CA ARG A 227 21.16 -11.94 1.33
C ARG A 227 20.24 -12.49 2.43
N VAL A 228 20.01 -11.71 3.48
CA VAL A 228 19.00 -12.00 4.51
C VAL A 228 17.82 -11.06 4.34
N ALA A 229 16.59 -11.60 4.36
CA ALA A 229 15.36 -10.85 4.41
C ALA A 229 14.74 -10.92 5.81
N VAL A 230 14.13 -9.83 6.26
CA VAL A 230 13.38 -9.77 7.52
C VAL A 230 12.02 -9.13 7.29
N LYS A 231 10.96 -9.83 7.69
CA LYS A 231 9.58 -9.32 7.75
C LYS A 231 9.26 -8.87 9.17
N VAL A 232 8.73 -7.65 9.31
CA VAL A 232 8.24 -7.06 10.56
C VAL A 232 6.73 -6.80 10.42
N PRO A 233 5.90 -7.12 11.43
CA PRO A 233 4.47 -6.82 11.43
C PRO A 233 4.18 -5.31 11.52
N VAL A 234 3.08 -4.87 10.91
CA VAL A 234 2.54 -3.50 11.05
C VAL A 234 1.21 -3.57 11.80
N PHE A 235 1.05 -2.72 12.81
CA PHE A 235 -0.13 -2.69 13.68
C PHE A 235 -0.90 -1.37 13.56
N SER A 236 -2.23 -1.45 13.58
CA SER A 236 -3.11 -0.26 13.55
C SER A 236 -3.49 0.26 14.94
N PHE A 237 -2.71 -0.01 15.99
CA PHE A 237 -3.04 0.39 17.37
C PHE A 237 -3.31 1.89 17.53
N ALA A 238 -2.67 2.77 16.76
CA ALA A 238 -2.92 4.22 16.76
C ALA A 238 -4.33 4.61 16.25
N ARG A 239 -4.99 3.75 15.46
CA ARG A 239 -6.38 3.91 14.99
C ARG A 239 -7.40 3.21 15.91
N LEU A 240 -6.93 2.29 16.77
CA LEU A 240 -7.75 1.47 17.64
C LEU A 240 -7.68 1.99 19.08
N GLN A 241 -8.48 3.00 19.38
CA GLN A 241 -8.64 3.50 20.76
C GLN A 241 -9.18 2.39 21.67
N GLY A 242 -8.68 2.32 22.91
CA GLY A 242 -9.04 1.27 23.88
C GLY A 242 -8.41 -0.11 23.64
N ALA A 243 -7.69 -0.32 22.52
CA ALA A 243 -6.94 -1.55 22.30
C ALA A 243 -5.63 -1.55 23.12
N ASP A 244 -5.37 -2.64 23.84
CA ASP A 244 -4.06 -2.89 24.45
C ASP A 244 -3.03 -3.23 23.37
N VAL A 245 -1.85 -2.65 23.51
CA VAL A 245 -0.73 -2.80 22.57
C VAL A 245 0.07 -4.04 22.99
N MET A 246 -0.48 -5.21 22.69
CA MET A 246 -0.01 -6.50 23.22
C MET A 246 0.01 -7.59 22.16
N LEU A 247 1.08 -8.39 22.18
CA LEU A 247 1.23 -9.58 21.34
C LEU A 247 0.76 -10.83 22.10
N GLY A 248 0.17 -11.79 21.39
CA GLY A 248 -0.32 -13.05 21.95
C GLY A 248 -0.67 -14.08 20.89
N VAL A 249 -1.47 -15.09 21.25
CA VAL A 249 -1.84 -16.24 20.40
C VAL A 249 -2.92 -15.94 19.35
N GLU A 250 -3.35 -14.69 19.23
CA GLU A 250 -4.40 -14.19 18.34
C GLU A 250 -3.84 -12.99 17.57
N MET A 251 -4.13 -12.89 16.26
CA MET A 251 -3.53 -11.89 15.36
C MET A 251 -4.06 -10.47 15.61
N ALA A 252 -3.18 -9.49 15.81
CA ALA A 252 -3.50 -8.07 15.95
C ALA A 252 -2.85 -7.17 14.88
N SER A 253 -1.90 -7.68 14.10
CA SER A 253 -1.30 -6.96 12.96
C SER A 253 -2.29 -6.79 11.80
N THR A 254 -2.14 -5.72 11.02
CA THR A 254 -2.99 -5.40 9.86
C THR A 254 -2.21 -5.27 8.55
N GLY A 255 -0.91 -5.54 8.57
CA GLY A 255 -0.01 -5.54 7.43
C GLY A 255 1.41 -5.94 7.84
N GLU A 256 2.36 -5.82 6.92
CA GLU A 256 3.76 -6.19 7.14
C GLU A 256 4.70 -5.37 6.27
N VAL A 257 5.96 -5.25 6.70
CA VAL A 257 7.07 -4.67 5.94
C VAL A 257 8.19 -5.68 5.88
N ALA A 258 8.72 -5.94 4.68
CA ALA A 258 9.90 -6.77 4.47
C ALA A 258 11.04 -5.93 3.90
N CYS A 259 12.26 -6.13 4.40
CA CYS A 259 13.49 -5.50 3.88
C CYS A 259 14.66 -6.49 3.87
N PHE A 260 15.72 -6.13 3.15
CA PHE A 260 16.87 -6.99 2.86
C PHE A 260 18.17 -6.42 3.44
N GLY A 261 19.18 -7.26 3.66
CA GLY A 261 20.47 -6.85 4.19
C GLY A 261 21.54 -7.93 4.03
N GLU A 262 22.79 -7.55 4.31
CA GLU A 262 23.91 -8.51 4.42
C GLU A 262 23.76 -9.41 5.65
N ASP A 263 23.17 -8.89 6.74
CA ASP A 263 22.80 -9.67 7.92
C ASP A 263 21.37 -9.35 8.41
N ARG A 264 20.88 -10.19 9.33
CA ARG A 264 19.54 -10.05 9.95
C ARG A 264 19.33 -8.70 10.64
N PHE A 265 20.39 -8.02 11.06
CA PHE A 265 20.32 -6.79 11.86
C PHE A 265 20.18 -5.56 10.96
N GLU A 266 20.88 -5.54 9.81
CA GLU A 266 20.62 -4.57 8.74
C GLU A 266 19.18 -4.70 8.22
N ALA A 267 18.79 -5.91 7.82
CA ALA A 267 17.46 -6.19 7.28
C ALA A 267 16.34 -5.82 8.28
N TYR A 268 16.50 -6.18 9.56
CA TYR A 268 15.55 -5.81 10.63
C TYR A 268 15.48 -4.31 10.88
N LEU A 269 16.61 -3.59 10.90
CA LEU A 269 16.56 -2.14 11.14
C LEU A 269 15.92 -1.39 9.96
N LYS A 270 16.16 -1.82 8.71
CA LYS A 270 15.42 -1.33 7.54
C LYS A 270 13.92 -1.64 7.62
N ALA A 271 13.56 -2.88 7.96
CA ALA A 271 12.15 -3.28 8.06
C ALA A 271 11.41 -2.49 9.15
N GLN A 272 12.03 -2.32 10.32
CA GLN A 272 11.53 -1.44 11.38
C GLN A 272 11.36 -0.01 10.89
N LEU A 273 12.39 0.61 10.29
CA LEU A 273 12.29 1.97 9.72
C LEU A 273 11.13 2.10 8.71
N GLY A 274 10.90 1.07 7.88
CA GLY A 274 9.78 1.02 6.93
C GLY A 274 8.40 0.95 7.58
N THR A 275 8.27 0.51 8.84
CA THR A 275 7.01 0.64 9.61
C THR A 275 6.72 2.05 10.11
N GLY A 276 7.68 2.98 9.98
CA GLY A 276 7.65 4.31 10.61
C GLY A 276 8.39 4.39 11.96
N PHE A 277 9.10 3.34 12.38
CA PHE A 277 10.00 3.37 13.54
C PHE A 277 11.04 4.49 13.39
N LYS A 278 11.44 5.11 14.50
CA LYS A 278 12.50 6.12 14.54
C LYS A 278 13.63 5.63 15.43
N ILE A 279 14.87 5.70 14.93
CA ILE A 279 16.06 5.39 15.71
C ILE A 279 16.15 6.34 16.92
N PRO A 280 16.30 5.83 18.16
CA PRO A 280 16.35 6.68 19.33
C PRO A 280 17.60 7.55 19.37
N LYS A 281 17.46 8.80 19.84
CA LYS A 281 18.52 9.81 19.85
C LYS A 281 19.26 9.87 21.18
N GLU A 282 18.53 9.98 22.28
CA GLU A 282 19.12 10.11 23.62
C GLU A 282 18.40 9.28 24.69
N ASN A 283 17.07 9.29 24.73
CA ASN A 283 16.31 8.93 25.93
C ASN A 283 15.50 7.65 25.72
N ILE A 284 15.76 6.61 26.51
CA ILE A 284 15.06 5.33 26.43
C ILE A 284 14.38 5.03 27.77
N LEU A 285 13.09 4.72 27.71
CA LEU A 285 12.29 4.31 28.86
C LEU A 285 12.20 2.78 28.94
N LEU A 286 12.34 2.22 30.16
CA LEU A 286 12.25 0.79 30.44
C LEU A 286 11.15 0.52 31.47
N SER A 287 10.29 -0.45 31.22
CA SER A 287 9.45 -1.05 32.24
C SER A 287 9.35 -2.55 31.99
N ILE A 288 9.98 -3.34 32.87
CA ILE A 288 10.16 -4.78 32.68
C ILE A 288 9.62 -5.47 33.93
N GLY A 289 8.53 -6.22 33.78
CA GLY A 289 7.81 -6.83 34.89
C GLY A 289 8.48 -8.10 35.43
N SER A 290 8.73 -9.06 34.55
CA SER A 290 9.29 -10.38 34.88
C SER A 290 10.73 -10.28 35.37
N PHE A 291 11.04 -10.86 36.53
CA PHE A 291 12.42 -10.99 37.03
C PHE A 291 13.32 -11.75 36.05
N LYS A 292 12.78 -12.80 35.41
CA LYS A 292 13.50 -13.56 34.38
C LYS A 292 13.91 -12.66 33.22
N ASP A 293 13.03 -11.77 32.78
CA ASP A 293 13.25 -10.94 31.60
C ASP A 293 14.21 -9.79 31.94
N LYS A 294 14.18 -9.27 33.17
CA LYS A 294 15.19 -8.34 33.70
C LYS A 294 16.59 -8.98 33.67
N MET A 295 16.73 -10.19 34.23
CA MET A 295 17.98 -10.95 34.21
C MET A 295 18.44 -11.25 32.77
N GLU A 296 17.53 -11.70 31.90
CA GLU A 296 17.82 -12.07 30.51
C GLU A 296 18.28 -10.86 29.65
N LEU A 297 17.95 -9.63 30.07
CA LEU A 297 18.30 -8.38 29.37
C LEU A 297 19.47 -7.58 29.98
N ILE A 298 20.11 -8.01 31.08
CA ILE A 298 21.26 -7.29 31.67
C ILE A 298 22.33 -6.90 30.61
N PRO A 299 22.81 -7.81 29.73
CA PRO A 299 23.79 -7.45 28.70
C PRO A 299 23.25 -6.44 27.67
N THR A 300 21.95 -6.52 27.37
CA THR A 300 21.26 -5.67 26.41
C THR A 300 21.10 -4.24 26.93
N ILE A 301 20.67 -4.08 28.19
CA ILE A 301 20.53 -2.75 28.81
C ILE A 301 21.91 -2.14 29.12
N GLN A 302 22.91 -2.96 29.49
CA GLN A 302 24.30 -2.51 29.58
C GLN A 302 24.81 -2.00 28.22
N SER A 303 24.46 -2.66 27.11
CA SER A 303 24.83 -2.17 25.77
C SER A 303 24.17 -0.84 25.43
N LEU A 304 22.91 -0.59 25.83
CA LEU A 304 22.28 0.72 25.66
C LEU A 304 23.01 1.81 26.45
N ALA A 305 23.34 1.56 27.71
CA ALA A 305 24.11 2.49 28.54
C ALA A 305 25.51 2.77 27.94
N ASN A 306 26.19 1.74 27.43
CA ASN A 306 27.51 1.86 26.81
C ASN A 306 27.49 2.63 25.48
N MET A 307 26.33 2.71 24.79
CA MET A 307 26.14 3.56 23.62
C MET A 307 25.85 5.03 23.97
N GLY A 308 25.75 5.38 25.26
CA GLY A 308 25.52 6.75 25.73
C GLY A 308 24.03 7.11 25.92
N TYR A 309 23.11 6.17 25.73
CA TYR A 309 21.68 6.43 25.95
C TYR A 309 21.37 6.71 27.43
N LYS A 310 20.56 7.76 27.66
CA LYS A 310 20.01 8.14 28.95
C LYS A 310 18.86 7.20 29.28
N LEU A 311 19.10 6.28 30.21
CA LEU A 311 18.12 5.27 30.61
C LEU A 311 17.19 5.80 31.71
N TYR A 312 15.89 5.71 31.46
CA TYR A 312 14.80 5.99 32.40
C TYR A 312 14.06 4.68 32.68
N ALA A 313 13.53 4.48 33.89
CA ALA A 313 12.68 3.33 34.14
C ALA A 313 11.68 3.53 35.28
N SER A 314 10.57 2.77 35.23
CA SER A 314 9.67 2.61 36.38
C SER A 314 10.46 2.11 37.60
N LYS A 315 10.22 2.68 38.79
CA LYS A 315 10.92 2.43 40.08
C LYS A 315 11.60 1.04 40.21
N GLY A 316 10.83 -0.03 40.42
CA GLY A 316 11.36 -1.40 40.58
C GLY A 316 12.02 -2.04 39.34
N THR A 317 12.10 -1.34 38.21
CA THR A 317 12.99 -1.68 37.07
C THR A 317 14.30 -0.89 37.15
N ALA A 318 14.25 0.38 37.57
CA ALA A 318 15.45 1.19 37.82
C ALA A 318 16.28 0.60 38.98
N ASP A 319 15.63 0.29 40.11
CA ASP A 319 16.27 -0.23 41.32
C ASP A 319 17.11 -1.49 41.00
N PHE A 320 16.49 -2.48 40.34
CA PHE A 320 17.14 -3.71 39.91
C PHE A 320 18.36 -3.47 39.01
N TYR A 321 18.28 -2.58 38.01
CA TYR A 321 19.41 -2.36 37.11
C TYR A 321 20.53 -1.55 37.78
N CYS A 322 20.20 -0.64 38.70
CA CYS A 322 21.17 0.07 39.53
C CYS A 322 21.91 -0.87 40.49
N GLU A 323 21.24 -1.85 41.10
CA GLU A 323 21.87 -2.92 41.89
C GLU A 323 22.87 -3.73 41.05
N HIS A 324 22.57 -3.94 39.75
CA HIS A 324 23.46 -4.61 38.80
C HIS A 324 24.46 -3.65 38.11
N GLY A 325 24.68 -2.46 38.66
CA GLY A 325 25.72 -1.50 38.22
C GLY A 325 25.36 -0.64 37.00
N ILE A 326 24.16 -0.79 36.43
CA ILE A 326 23.71 -0.02 35.26
C ILE A 326 23.01 1.25 35.75
N LYS A 327 23.52 2.43 35.37
CA LYS A 327 22.95 3.72 35.76
C LYS A 327 21.60 3.98 35.06
N VAL A 328 20.50 3.79 35.77
CA VAL A 328 19.13 4.05 35.30
C VAL A 328 18.44 5.08 36.20
N LYS A 329 17.74 6.06 35.61
CA LYS A 329 16.95 7.05 36.35
C LYS A 329 15.56 6.50 36.66
N ALA A 330 15.23 6.40 37.95
CA ALA A 330 13.87 6.07 38.38
C ALA A 330 12.86 7.16 38.00
N VAL A 331 11.63 6.75 37.67
CA VAL A 331 10.50 7.59 37.32
C VAL A 331 9.24 7.08 38.03
N GLU A 332 8.43 7.98 38.59
CA GLU A 332 7.15 7.65 39.25
C GLU A 332 6.09 7.20 38.24
N TRP A 333 5.20 6.28 38.64
CA TRP A 333 4.01 5.99 37.86
C TRP A 333 3.02 7.17 37.92
N PRO A 334 2.27 7.45 36.84
CA PRO A 334 1.36 8.61 36.79
C PRO A 334 0.13 8.53 37.70
N TYR A 335 -0.09 7.40 38.39
CA TYR A 335 -1.24 7.15 39.24
C TYR A 335 -0.87 6.24 40.44
N GLU A 336 0.14 6.60 41.23
CA GLU A 336 0.30 6.03 42.59
C GLU A 336 -0.68 6.73 43.55
N ASP A 337 -1.37 5.94 44.40
CA ASP A 337 -2.42 6.43 45.29
C ASP A 337 -1.88 7.39 46.37
N GLN A 338 -2.65 8.43 46.70
CA GLN A 338 -2.25 9.43 47.70
C GLN A 338 -2.47 8.93 49.13
N CYS A 339 -1.53 8.11 49.62
CA CYS A 339 -1.31 7.86 51.04
C CYS A 339 0.13 8.19 51.42
N ASP A 340 0.33 8.61 52.68
CA ASP A 340 1.63 8.87 53.31
C ASP A 340 2.57 9.94 52.70
N SER A 341 2.13 11.20 52.80
CA SER A 341 2.94 12.33 53.31
C SER A 341 4.21 12.82 52.57
N LYS A 342 4.33 14.15 52.44
CA LYS A 342 5.55 14.91 52.09
C LYS A 342 6.14 14.67 50.68
N ARG A 343 5.50 15.25 49.64
CA ARG A 343 6.17 15.52 48.35
C ARG A 343 7.22 16.62 48.48
N SER A 344 8.47 16.24 48.78
CA SER A 344 9.64 17.12 48.69
C SER A 344 10.10 17.29 47.24
N GLY A 345 9.50 18.23 46.53
CA GLY A 345 9.82 18.57 45.14
C GLY A 345 8.94 17.86 44.11
N ALA A 346 8.69 18.52 42.98
CA ALA A 346 7.88 17.99 41.89
C ALA A 346 8.68 16.98 41.05
N GLN A 347 8.54 15.69 41.35
CA GLN A 347 9.05 14.63 40.49
C GLN A 347 8.13 14.42 39.29
N ARG A 348 8.72 14.24 38.10
CA ARG A 348 8.00 13.97 36.85
C ARG A 348 7.66 12.49 36.76
N THR A 349 6.42 12.19 36.35
CA THR A 349 5.88 10.85 36.15
C THR A 349 6.14 10.34 34.73
N ILE A 350 5.95 9.04 34.50
CA ILE A 350 6.09 8.44 33.16
C ILE A 350 5.16 9.11 32.12
N ALA A 351 3.96 9.56 32.50
CA ALA A 351 3.07 10.26 31.58
C ALA A 351 3.66 11.59 31.10
N ASP A 352 4.27 12.36 32.01
CA ASP A 352 4.88 13.66 31.69
C ASP A 352 6.03 13.51 30.69
N TYR A 353 6.90 12.52 30.88
CA TYR A 353 8.01 12.23 29.94
C TYR A 353 7.52 11.78 28.55
N LEU A 354 6.38 11.09 28.45
CA LEU A 354 5.80 10.71 27.16
C LEU A 354 5.09 11.90 26.49
N ALA A 355 4.29 12.66 27.24
CA ALA A 355 3.53 13.81 26.74
C ALA A 355 4.44 14.98 26.29
N GLU A 356 5.52 15.26 27.04
CA GLU A 356 6.56 16.23 26.64
C GLU A 356 7.47 15.72 25.51
N ASN A 357 7.21 14.53 24.93
CA ASN A 357 8.04 13.89 23.90
C ASN A 357 9.52 13.75 24.30
N MET A 358 9.79 13.50 25.59
CA MET A 358 11.15 13.36 26.11
C MET A 358 11.75 11.97 25.90
N ILE A 359 10.96 10.98 25.48
CA ILE A 359 11.39 9.58 25.30
C ILE A 359 11.39 9.24 23.81
N ASP A 360 12.53 8.79 23.28
CA ASP A 360 12.65 8.38 21.88
C ASP A 360 12.25 6.91 21.64
N LEU A 361 12.26 6.07 22.69
CA LEU A 361 11.92 4.64 22.63
C LEU A 361 11.43 4.13 23.99
N PHE A 362 10.33 3.37 24.02
CA PHE A 362 9.84 2.66 25.19
C PHE A 362 9.96 1.14 25.03
N ILE A 363 10.62 0.47 25.97
CA ILE A 363 10.65 -0.99 26.09
C ILE A 363 9.74 -1.37 27.26
N ASN A 364 8.61 -2.02 26.95
CA ASN A 364 7.58 -2.40 27.93
C ASN A 364 7.34 -3.93 27.91
N LEU A 365 7.99 -4.66 28.80
CA LEU A 365 7.80 -6.10 28.94
C LEU A 365 6.86 -6.39 30.13
N PRO A 366 5.60 -6.81 29.89
CA PRO A 366 4.60 -6.99 30.94
C PRO A 366 4.82 -8.28 31.75
N LEU A 367 4.31 -8.32 32.97
CA LEU A 367 4.18 -9.59 33.70
C LEU A 367 3.13 -10.48 33.03
N ARG A 368 3.53 -11.68 32.63
CA ARG A 368 2.63 -12.76 32.15
C ARG A 368 2.22 -13.71 33.29
N SER A 369 1.99 -13.18 34.49
CA SER A 369 1.75 -13.95 35.72
C SER A 369 0.24 -13.99 36.06
N GLY A 370 -0.37 -15.16 35.86
CA GLY A 370 -1.81 -15.40 36.08
C GLY A 370 -2.66 -15.05 34.85
N GLY A 371 -3.42 -16.01 34.31
CA GLY A 371 -4.18 -15.85 33.07
C GLY A 371 -5.51 -15.10 33.21
N SER A 372 -5.65 -14.24 34.21
CA SER A 372 -6.91 -13.60 34.60
C SER A 372 -7.02 -12.12 34.21
N TYR A 373 -6.30 -11.66 33.16
CA TYR A 373 -6.26 -10.25 32.74
C TYR A 373 -6.57 -10.01 31.26
N ARG A 374 -7.55 -10.75 30.71
CA ARG A 374 -8.36 -10.31 29.55
C ARG A 374 -9.75 -9.78 29.95
N ALA A 375 -9.96 -9.53 31.24
CA ALA A 375 -11.15 -8.82 31.75
C ALA A 375 -11.04 -7.32 31.44
N SER A 376 -12.08 -6.74 30.84
CA SER A 376 -12.19 -5.31 30.50
C SER A 376 -12.46 -4.42 31.73
N SER A 377 -11.81 -4.72 32.86
CA SER A 377 -12.17 -4.23 34.19
C SER A 377 -10.98 -3.76 35.03
N PHE A 378 -9.74 -4.02 34.60
CA PHE A 378 -8.53 -3.54 35.28
C PHE A 378 -7.52 -2.92 34.31
N VAL A 379 -7.54 -1.59 34.25
CA VAL A 379 -6.68 -0.77 33.39
C VAL A 379 -5.28 -0.65 34.01
N THR A 380 -4.44 -1.67 33.81
CA THR A 380 -3.10 -1.76 34.44
C THR A 380 -2.19 -0.58 34.08
N GLN A 381 -1.24 -0.21 34.95
CA GLN A 381 -0.27 0.86 34.68
C GLN A 381 0.59 0.56 33.43
N GLY A 382 0.85 -0.72 33.15
CA GLY A 382 1.49 -1.18 31.91
C GLY A 382 0.64 -0.91 30.67
N TYR A 383 -0.65 -1.26 30.70
CA TYR A 383 -1.61 -0.89 29.64
C TYR A 383 -1.61 0.63 29.40
N LYS A 384 -1.77 1.44 30.46
CA LYS A 384 -1.88 2.91 30.33
C LYS A 384 -0.63 3.50 29.66
N THR A 385 0.56 3.07 30.10
CA THR A 385 1.83 3.58 29.56
C THR A 385 2.12 3.11 28.15
N ARG A 386 1.78 1.86 27.78
CA ARG A 386 1.85 1.40 26.37
C ARG A 386 0.90 2.19 25.46
N ARG A 387 -0.33 2.40 25.92
CA ARG A 387 -1.38 3.15 25.19
C ARG A 387 -0.91 4.58 24.92
N MET A 388 -0.49 5.30 25.96
CA MET A 388 0.08 6.65 25.85
C MET A 388 1.29 6.70 24.92
N ALA A 389 2.18 5.72 24.92
CA ALA A 389 3.34 5.72 24.02
C ALA A 389 2.90 5.68 22.54
N VAL A 390 1.93 4.84 22.18
CA VAL A 390 1.38 4.83 20.80
C VAL A 390 0.63 6.13 20.50
N ASP A 391 -0.14 6.67 21.45
CA ASP A 391 -0.93 7.89 21.27
C ASP A 391 -0.04 9.14 21.07
N TYR A 392 1.11 9.21 21.76
CA TYR A 392 2.16 10.22 21.56
C TYR A 392 3.16 9.85 20.44
N SER A 393 2.93 8.78 19.68
CA SER A 393 3.81 8.32 18.58
C SER A 393 5.27 8.01 19.00
N VAL A 394 5.47 7.61 20.25
CA VAL A 394 6.74 7.09 20.78
C VAL A 394 6.89 5.62 20.39
N PRO A 395 7.99 5.22 19.70
CA PRO A 395 8.27 3.82 19.38
C PRO A 395 8.21 2.89 20.60
N LEU A 396 7.56 1.75 20.45
CA LEU A 396 7.27 0.81 21.53
C LEU A 396 7.64 -0.63 21.15
N ILE A 397 8.42 -1.29 22.01
CA ILE A 397 8.77 -2.72 21.88
C ILE A 397 8.25 -3.50 23.09
N THR A 398 7.58 -4.64 22.86
CA THR A 398 6.88 -5.43 23.88
C THR A 398 7.33 -6.89 24.02
N ASP A 399 8.34 -7.32 23.24
CA ASP A 399 8.97 -8.65 23.35
C ASP A 399 10.48 -8.60 23.69
N VAL A 400 10.94 -9.58 24.44
CA VAL A 400 12.32 -9.71 24.96
C VAL A 400 13.34 -10.03 23.86
N LYS A 401 12.98 -10.80 22.84
CA LYS A 401 13.86 -11.17 21.72
C LYS A 401 13.93 -10.04 20.70
N CYS A 402 12.81 -9.39 20.38
CA CYS A 402 12.80 -8.21 19.51
C CYS A 402 13.53 -7.01 20.16
N THR A 403 13.48 -6.88 21.50
CA THR A 403 14.36 -5.96 22.25
C THR A 403 15.84 -6.26 22.01
N LYS A 404 16.27 -7.52 22.12
CA LYS A 404 17.66 -7.94 21.86
C LYS A 404 18.09 -7.68 20.41
N MET A 405 17.25 -8.04 19.45
CA MET A 405 17.50 -7.85 18.02
C MET A 405 17.64 -6.37 17.65
N LEU A 406 16.78 -5.49 18.20
CA LEU A 406 16.87 -4.04 18.02
C LEU A 406 18.17 -3.46 18.59
N VAL A 407 18.51 -3.78 19.85
CA VAL A 407 19.69 -3.20 20.50
C VAL A 407 20.99 -3.67 19.86
N GLU A 408 21.08 -4.93 19.41
CA GLU A 408 22.22 -5.42 18.65
C GLU A 408 22.33 -4.75 17.27
N ALA A 409 21.21 -4.51 16.58
CA ALA A 409 21.20 -3.76 15.32
C ALA A 409 21.65 -2.30 15.49
N LEU A 410 21.14 -1.60 16.52
CA LEU A 410 21.59 -0.25 16.87
C LEU A 410 23.09 -0.22 17.21
N ARG A 411 23.59 -1.22 17.95
CA ARG A 411 25.01 -1.34 18.33
C ARG A 411 25.93 -1.56 17.13
N ARG A 412 25.50 -2.34 16.14
CA ARG A 412 26.25 -2.58 14.88
C ARG A 412 26.24 -1.34 13.99
N LEU A 413 25.04 -0.83 13.68
CA LEU A 413 24.81 0.09 12.56
C LEU A 413 24.94 1.56 12.97
N LYS A 414 24.57 1.91 14.22
CA LYS A 414 24.58 3.25 14.84
C LYS A 414 23.70 4.33 14.17
N THR A 415 23.55 4.29 12.86
CA THR A 415 22.69 5.17 12.05
C THR A 415 21.69 4.33 11.25
N ALA A 416 20.78 4.99 10.53
CA ALA A 416 19.99 4.31 9.50
C ALA A 416 20.95 3.71 8.45
N PRO A 417 20.81 2.42 8.06
CA PRO A 417 21.61 1.84 7.01
C PRO A 417 21.22 2.43 5.64
N PRO A 418 22.19 2.62 4.71
CA PRO A 418 21.90 3.12 3.37
C PRO A 418 21.15 2.08 2.53
N MET A 419 20.47 2.54 1.48
CA MET A 419 19.93 1.66 0.44
C MET A 419 21.09 1.08 -0.38
N LYS A 420 21.19 -0.24 -0.43
CA LYS A 420 22.15 -1.02 -1.23
C LYS A 420 21.39 -1.59 -2.42
N THR A 421 21.49 -0.96 -3.59
CA THR A 421 20.67 -1.32 -4.77
C THR A 421 20.74 -2.80 -5.16
N TYR A 422 21.89 -3.44 -4.99
CA TYR A 422 22.11 -4.86 -5.29
C TYR A 422 21.50 -5.85 -4.26
N ILE A 423 20.92 -5.35 -3.17
CA ILE A 423 20.23 -6.12 -2.11
C ILE A 423 18.78 -5.66 -1.95
N ASP A 424 18.56 -4.34 -1.90
CA ASP A 424 17.26 -3.73 -1.58
C ASP A 424 16.33 -3.55 -2.79
N CYS A 425 16.87 -3.53 -4.02
CA CYS A 425 16.07 -3.31 -5.24
C CYS A 425 15.86 -4.62 -5.99
N ILE A 426 14.79 -5.35 -5.62
CA ILE A 426 14.36 -6.57 -6.32
C ILE A 426 13.22 -6.24 -7.29
N SER A 427 13.35 -6.72 -8.52
CA SER A 427 12.36 -6.67 -9.59
C SER A 427 12.16 -8.10 -10.12
N SER A 428 11.00 -8.41 -10.71
CA SER A 428 10.76 -9.70 -11.39
C SER A 428 11.61 -9.89 -12.66
N HIS A 429 12.33 -8.85 -13.08
CA HIS A 429 13.23 -8.82 -14.22
C HIS A 429 14.51 -8.08 -13.84
N LYS A 430 15.68 -8.53 -14.29
CA LYS A 430 16.93 -7.75 -14.16
C LYS A 430 16.88 -6.55 -15.10
N VAL A 431 16.52 -5.40 -14.53
CA VAL A 431 16.46 -4.12 -15.22
C VAL A 431 17.81 -3.43 -15.12
N PHE A 432 18.45 -3.21 -16.27
CA PHE A 432 19.73 -2.52 -16.41
C PHE A 432 19.48 -1.05 -16.73
N ARG A 433 20.11 -0.15 -15.98
CA ARG A 433 20.10 1.29 -16.27
C ARG A 433 21.27 1.64 -17.19
N LEU A 434 20.94 2.16 -18.37
CA LEU A 434 21.85 2.56 -19.43
C LEU A 434 21.76 4.09 -19.60
N PRO A 435 22.81 4.78 -20.07
CA PRO A 435 22.73 6.22 -20.35
C PRO A 435 21.76 6.50 -21.50
N GLY A 436 21.24 7.72 -21.58
CA GLY A 436 20.37 8.14 -22.68
C GLY A 436 21.01 7.95 -24.07
N PHE A 437 20.47 7.04 -24.88
CA PHE A 437 21.02 6.76 -26.20
C PHE A 437 20.66 7.82 -27.25
N ILE A 438 21.56 7.96 -28.23
CA ILE A 438 21.53 8.98 -29.27
C ILE A 438 21.53 8.28 -30.63
N ASP A 439 20.51 8.54 -31.45
CA ASP A 439 20.53 8.15 -32.85
C ASP A 439 21.01 9.33 -33.71
N VAL A 440 22.14 9.12 -34.38
CA VAL A 440 22.80 10.17 -35.18
C VAL A 440 22.26 10.29 -36.61
N HIS A 441 21.29 9.44 -37.01
CA HIS A 441 20.79 9.41 -38.40
C HIS A 441 19.29 9.10 -38.47
N VAL A 442 18.44 10.14 -38.40
CA VAL A 442 16.97 9.99 -38.44
C VAL A 442 16.33 10.88 -39.51
N HIS A 443 15.57 10.30 -40.43
CA HIS A 443 14.75 11.04 -41.39
C HIS A 443 13.34 11.28 -40.86
N VAL A 444 13.13 12.40 -40.16
CA VAL A 444 11.82 12.77 -39.57
C VAL A 444 10.73 13.11 -40.60
N ARG A 445 11.09 13.35 -41.87
CA ARG A 445 10.19 13.66 -43.02
C ARG A 445 9.30 14.92 -42.89
N GLU A 446 9.36 15.64 -41.78
CA GLU A 446 8.70 16.94 -41.58
C GLU A 446 9.73 18.09 -41.63
N PRO A 447 9.52 19.16 -42.45
CA PRO A 447 8.33 19.47 -43.25
C PRO A 447 8.13 18.59 -44.50
N GLY A 448 6.87 18.48 -44.93
CA GLY A 448 6.48 18.17 -46.32
C GLY A 448 6.20 16.71 -46.68
N ALA A 449 6.47 15.74 -45.80
CA ALA A 449 6.12 14.33 -45.99
C ALA A 449 5.60 13.67 -44.70
N THR A 450 4.80 14.41 -43.93
CA THR A 450 4.25 14.05 -42.60
C THR A 450 3.38 12.79 -42.58
N HIS A 451 2.99 12.26 -43.75
CA HIS A 451 2.28 10.98 -43.88
C HIS A 451 3.21 9.76 -43.72
N LYS A 452 4.52 9.92 -43.99
CA LYS A 452 5.52 8.85 -43.80
C LYS A 452 5.94 8.75 -42.34
N GLU A 453 6.19 9.90 -41.72
CA GLU A 453 6.55 10.14 -40.31
C GLU A 453 6.52 11.67 -40.08
N ASP A 454 6.42 12.12 -38.83
CA ASP A 454 6.53 13.54 -38.43
C ASP A 454 7.28 13.69 -37.10
N TRP A 455 7.51 14.93 -36.63
CA TRP A 455 8.28 15.15 -35.39
C TRP A 455 7.66 14.51 -34.14
N ASP A 456 6.33 14.42 -34.08
CA ASP A 456 5.62 13.74 -32.99
C ASP A 456 5.87 12.22 -33.04
N SER A 457 5.50 11.58 -34.15
CA SER A 457 5.60 10.13 -34.33
C SER A 457 7.05 9.61 -34.33
N ALA A 458 7.99 10.29 -34.97
CA ALA A 458 9.40 9.92 -34.97
C ALA A 458 10.00 9.95 -33.56
N THR A 459 9.69 10.98 -32.76
CA THR A 459 10.26 11.10 -31.40
C THR A 459 9.53 10.22 -30.38
N ALA A 460 8.24 9.90 -30.60
CA ALA A 460 7.56 8.85 -29.85
C ALA A 460 8.19 7.47 -30.12
N ALA A 461 8.48 7.15 -31.40
CA ALA A 461 9.18 5.93 -31.80
C ALA A 461 10.62 5.86 -31.26
N ALA A 462 11.31 6.99 -31.21
CA ALA A 462 12.63 7.10 -30.58
C ALA A 462 12.57 6.73 -29.09
N LEU A 463 11.66 7.35 -28.32
CA LEU A 463 11.49 7.04 -26.88
C LEU A 463 11.13 5.57 -26.63
N ALA A 464 10.22 5.00 -27.42
CA ALA A 464 9.86 3.58 -27.31
C ALA A 464 11.03 2.64 -27.66
N GLY A 465 11.90 3.03 -28.60
CA GLY A 465 13.15 2.36 -28.93
C GLY A 465 14.30 2.58 -27.93
N GLY A 466 14.08 3.36 -26.85
CA GLY A 466 15.12 3.68 -25.87
C GLY A 466 16.10 4.76 -26.33
N ILE A 467 15.75 5.54 -27.36
CA ILE A 467 16.52 6.68 -27.85
C ILE A 467 16.00 7.97 -27.21
N THR A 468 16.87 8.68 -26.51
CA THR A 468 16.56 9.95 -25.82
C THR A 468 16.88 11.19 -26.64
N MET A 469 17.69 11.05 -27.69
CA MET A 469 18.09 12.15 -28.56
C MET A 469 18.20 11.69 -30.03
N ILE A 470 17.64 12.46 -30.97
CA ILE A 470 17.75 12.18 -32.42
C ILE A 470 18.46 13.31 -33.18
N LEU A 471 19.27 12.97 -34.19
CA LEU A 471 19.82 13.95 -35.11
C LEU A 471 19.07 13.88 -36.47
N ALA A 472 18.28 14.91 -36.74
CA ALA A 472 17.33 14.94 -37.83
C ALA A 472 17.97 15.37 -39.16
N MET A 473 17.86 14.52 -40.18
CA MET A 473 18.46 14.68 -41.50
C MET A 473 17.69 15.67 -42.41
N PRO A 474 18.39 16.41 -43.30
CA PRO A 474 17.83 17.56 -44.03
C PRO A 474 16.98 17.17 -45.26
N ASN A 475 16.60 15.90 -45.41
CA ASN A 475 15.87 15.37 -46.56
C ASN A 475 14.35 15.50 -46.37
N THR A 476 13.94 16.74 -46.22
CA THR A 476 12.58 17.25 -46.01
C THR A 476 12.09 17.99 -47.28
N ASN A 477 10.87 18.53 -47.27
CA ASN A 477 10.32 19.32 -48.38
C ASN A 477 9.61 20.60 -47.84
N PRO A 478 10.21 21.80 -47.96
CA PRO A 478 11.53 22.08 -48.55
C PRO A 478 12.67 21.43 -47.73
N PRO A 479 13.78 21.04 -48.39
CA PRO A 479 14.92 20.45 -47.70
C PRO A 479 15.65 21.49 -46.83
N THR A 480 16.25 21.05 -45.73
CA THR A 480 16.92 21.93 -44.75
C THR A 480 18.31 22.36 -45.24
N VAL A 481 18.38 23.37 -46.11
CA VAL A 481 19.60 23.78 -46.86
C VAL A 481 19.98 25.25 -46.73
N ASP A 482 19.17 26.06 -46.05
CA ASP A 482 19.39 27.50 -45.83
C ASP A 482 18.79 27.94 -44.47
N GLU A 483 18.90 29.23 -44.13
CA GLU A 483 18.40 29.71 -42.84
C GLU A 483 16.86 29.66 -42.73
N ALA A 484 16.13 29.87 -43.82
CA ALA A 484 14.67 29.86 -43.80
C ALA A 484 14.11 28.44 -43.57
N SER A 485 14.64 27.46 -44.29
CA SER A 485 14.33 26.04 -44.13
C SER A 485 14.83 25.48 -42.79
N PHE A 486 15.97 25.96 -42.27
CA PHE A 486 16.44 25.63 -40.92
C PHE A 486 15.48 26.15 -39.85
N ILE A 487 15.08 27.43 -39.90
CA ILE A 487 14.13 28.02 -38.94
C ILE A 487 12.78 27.30 -39.00
N LEU A 488 12.27 26.99 -40.19
CA LEU A 488 11.03 26.19 -40.35
C LEU A 488 11.15 24.81 -39.69
N THR A 489 12.26 24.11 -39.94
CA THR A 489 12.53 22.78 -39.34
C THR A 489 12.60 22.89 -37.80
N GLN A 490 13.28 23.92 -37.28
CA GLN A 490 13.44 24.17 -35.85
C GLN A 490 12.12 24.53 -35.16
N GLN A 491 11.24 25.29 -35.82
CA GLN A 491 9.91 25.64 -35.29
C GLN A 491 8.99 24.43 -35.20
N LEU A 492 9.00 23.55 -36.20
CA LEU A 492 8.21 22.30 -36.20
C LEU A 492 8.72 21.32 -35.13
N ALA A 493 10.04 21.17 -35.02
CA ALA A 493 10.66 20.38 -33.96
C ALA A 493 10.29 20.89 -32.56
N MET A 494 10.36 22.20 -32.33
CA MET A 494 10.02 22.83 -31.04
C MET A 494 8.54 22.68 -30.67
N GLN A 495 7.64 22.52 -31.63
CA GLN A 495 6.20 22.30 -31.39
C GLN A 495 5.86 20.83 -31.13
N ASN A 496 6.55 19.90 -31.81
CA ASN A 496 6.09 18.51 -31.94
C ASN A 496 7.02 17.46 -31.31
N ALA A 497 8.31 17.74 -31.11
CA ALA A 497 9.26 16.74 -30.61
C ALA A 497 9.00 16.36 -29.14
N ARG A 498 9.12 15.06 -28.82
CA ARG A 498 8.99 14.48 -27.47
C ARG A 498 10.33 14.11 -26.83
N CYS A 499 11.36 13.86 -27.63
CA CYS A 499 12.73 13.63 -27.20
C CYS A 499 13.65 14.77 -27.62
N ASP A 500 14.86 14.86 -27.07
CA ASP A 500 15.80 15.91 -27.47
C ASP A 500 16.30 15.73 -28.91
N TYR A 501 16.74 16.80 -29.54
CA TYR A 501 17.09 16.76 -30.96
C TYR A 501 18.20 17.73 -31.37
N GLY A 502 18.87 17.39 -32.47
CA GLY A 502 19.74 18.30 -33.22
C GLY A 502 19.40 18.26 -34.72
N ILE A 503 19.55 19.38 -35.42
CA ILE A 503 19.13 19.51 -36.83
C ILE A 503 20.37 19.57 -37.73
N TYR A 504 20.43 18.71 -38.76
CA TYR A 504 21.43 18.80 -39.83
C TYR A 504 21.09 19.89 -40.85
N VAL A 505 22.11 20.40 -41.52
CA VAL A 505 21.95 21.14 -42.78
C VAL A 505 22.47 20.34 -43.97
N GLY A 506 21.82 20.45 -45.12
CA GLY A 506 22.16 19.75 -46.36
C GLY A 506 23.04 20.58 -47.29
N ALA A 507 24.07 19.97 -47.85
CA ALA A 507 24.88 20.56 -48.90
C ALA A 507 24.15 20.56 -50.25
N SER A 508 24.10 21.71 -50.93
CA SER A 508 23.63 21.87 -52.32
C SER A 508 24.79 22.26 -53.26
N SER A 509 24.47 22.48 -54.53
CA SER A 509 25.39 23.00 -55.55
C SER A 509 25.94 24.42 -55.29
N ASP A 510 25.27 25.18 -54.43
CA ASP A 510 25.31 26.65 -54.42
C ASP A 510 25.30 27.27 -53.00
N ASN A 511 24.91 26.53 -51.96
CA ASN A 511 24.85 27.04 -50.58
C ASN A 511 26.18 26.98 -49.79
N TYR A 512 27.28 26.54 -50.40
CA TYR A 512 28.58 26.37 -49.71
C TYR A 512 29.11 27.66 -49.05
N SER A 513 28.77 28.84 -49.57
CA SER A 513 29.15 30.14 -49.00
C SER A 513 28.17 30.69 -47.97
N THR A 514 26.94 30.18 -47.89
CA THR A 514 25.90 30.68 -46.97
C THR A 514 25.73 29.78 -45.74
N LEU A 515 25.86 28.46 -45.90
CA LEU A 515 25.79 27.48 -44.80
C LEU A 515 26.68 27.80 -43.58
N PRO A 516 27.92 28.34 -43.71
CA PRO A 516 28.76 28.65 -42.55
C PRO A 516 28.13 29.66 -41.58
N LEU A 517 27.20 30.50 -42.05
CA LEU A 517 26.49 31.49 -41.21
C LEU A 517 25.52 30.84 -40.21
N ILE A 518 24.91 29.72 -40.59
CA ILE A 518 24.00 28.94 -39.72
C ILE A 518 24.69 27.74 -39.05
N GLY A 519 25.95 27.46 -39.38
CA GLY A 519 26.65 26.26 -38.93
C GLY A 519 26.73 26.09 -37.41
N GLY A 520 26.81 27.19 -36.65
CA GLY A 520 26.77 27.14 -35.18
C GLY A 520 25.45 26.63 -34.60
N LYS A 521 24.33 26.79 -35.33
CA LYS A 521 23.00 26.29 -34.96
C LYS A 521 22.82 24.82 -35.32
N ALA A 522 23.37 24.39 -36.45
CA ALA A 522 23.23 23.03 -36.96
C ALA A 522 24.14 22.03 -36.23
N VAL A 523 23.68 20.77 -36.07
CA VAL A 523 24.51 19.73 -35.45
C VAL A 523 25.71 19.37 -36.32
N ALA A 524 25.51 19.24 -37.63
CA ALA A 524 26.51 18.91 -38.64
C ALA A 524 26.03 19.25 -40.07
N LEU A 525 26.96 19.24 -41.03
CA LEU A 525 26.66 19.28 -42.47
C LEU A 525 26.51 17.85 -43.01
N LYS A 526 25.48 17.58 -43.80
CA LYS A 526 25.27 16.32 -44.52
C LYS A 526 25.50 16.52 -46.03
N MET A 527 26.35 15.69 -46.62
CA MET A 527 26.65 15.65 -48.06
C MET A 527 26.20 14.31 -48.67
N TYR A 528 25.62 14.35 -49.87
CA TYR A 528 25.19 13.16 -50.62
C TYR A 528 25.97 13.03 -51.93
N LEU A 529 26.74 11.95 -52.07
CA LEU A 529 27.61 11.74 -53.23
C LEU A 529 27.07 10.65 -54.18
N ASN A 530 26.38 9.66 -53.62
CA ASN A 530 25.68 8.59 -54.35
C ASN A 530 24.22 8.95 -54.65
N GLU A 531 23.51 8.10 -55.39
CA GLU A 531 22.09 8.29 -55.70
C GLU A 531 21.19 7.71 -54.60
N THR A 532 20.44 8.60 -53.94
CA THR A 532 19.49 8.27 -52.88
C THR A 532 18.15 8.96 -53.17
N PHE A 533 17.18 8.85 -52.25
CA PHE A 533 15.86 9.49 -52.37
C PHE A 533 15.89 11.01 -52.07
N THR A 534 16.94 11.72 -52.50
CA THR A 534 17.17 13.15 -52.21
C THR A 534 17.43 13.97 -53.47
N THR A 535 17.09 15.26 -53.42
CA THR A 535 17.44 16.26 -54.45
C THR A 535 18.87 16.82 -54.27
N LEU A 536 19.53 16.50 -53.15
CA LEU A 536 20.78 17.10 -52.69
C LEU A 536 22.07 16.41 -53.16
N LYS A 537 22.04 15.70 -54.30
CA LYS A 537 23.20 14.97 -54.84
C LYS A 537 24.28 15.93 -55.36
N LEU A 538 25.48 15.91 -54.78
CA LEU A 538 26.62 16.71 -55.23
C LEU A 538 27.33 16.03 -56.40
N THR A 539 27.04 16.47 -57.62
CA THR A 539 27.42 15.76 -58.87
C THR A 539 28.90 15.78 -59.25
N ASN A 540 29.75 16.59 -58.62
CA ASN A 540 31.17 16.68 -58.96
C ASN A 540 32.08 17.08 -57.79
N MET A 541 33.34 16.65 -57.88
CA MET A 541 34.39 16.85 -56.87
C MET A 541 34.69 18.33 -56.56
N ALA A 542 34.55 19.25 -57.50
CA ALA A 542 34.80 20.67 -57.24
C ALA A 542 33.75 21.30 -56.29
N LEU A 543 32.51 20.79 -56.28
CA LEU A 543 31.52 21.14 -55.26
C LEU A 543 31.88 20.56 -53.89
N TRP A 544 32.45 19.35 -53.84
CA TRP A 544 32.86 18.72 -52.57
C TRP A 544 34.00 19.52 -51.93
N MET A 545 35.01 19.90 -52.72
CA MET A 545 36.12 20.75 -52.28
C MET A 545 35.62 22.08 -51.68
N LYS A 546 34.70 22.78 -52.35
CA LYS A 546 34.11 24.02 -51.81
C LYS A 546 33.46 23.84 -50.45
N HIS A 547 32.67 22.77 -50.25
CA HIS A 547 32.07 22.47 -48.94
C HIS A 547 33.12 22.12 -47.88
N PHE A 548 34.17 21.38 -48.24
CA PHE A 548 35.29 21.07 -47.35
C PHE A 548 36.11 22.31 -46.95
N GLU A 549 36.23 23.30 -47.83
CA GLU A 549 36.88 24.60 -47.60
C GLU A 549 36.05 25.52 -46.69
N HIS A 550 34.75 25.66 -46.97
CA HIS A 550 33.90 26.71 -46.38
C HIS A 550 33.22 26.29 -45.08
N TRP A 551 32.82 25.02 -44.92
CA TRP A 551 32.17 24.56 -43.67
C TRP A 551 33.15 24.62 -42.49
N PRO A 552 32.80 25.18 -41.32
CA PRO A 552 33.75 25.34 -40.22
C PRO A 552 34.46 24.03 -39.83
N LYS A 553 35.79 24.06 -39.71
CA LYS A 553 36.61 22.84 -39.48
C LYS A 553 36.37 22.14 -38.13
N HIS A 554 35.79 22.84 -37.16
CA HIS A 554 35.45 22.30 -35.84
C HIS A 554 34.03 21.69 -35.78
N LEU A 555 33.23 21.85 -36.84
CA LEU A 555 31.89 21.26 -36.93
C LEU A 555 31.95 19.95 -37.73
N PRO A 556 31.11 18.95 -37.39
CA PRO A 556 31.11 17.67 -38.08
C PRO A 556 30.65 17.83 -39.53
N LEU A 557 31.21 17.02 -40.41
CA LEU A 557 30.87 16.92 -41.83
C LEU A 557 30.63 15.43 -42.12
N CYS A 558 29.39 15.10 -42.45
CA CYS A 558 28.89 13.73 -42.56
C CYS A 558 28.53 13.43 -44.01
N VAL A 559 28.94 12.27 -44.52
CA VAL A 559 28.94 12.01 -45.96
C VAL A 559 28.32 10.66 -46.27
N HIS A 560 27.29 10.67 -47.12
CA HIS A 560 26.85 9.46 -47.82
C HIS A 560 27.82 9.20 -48.97
N ALA A 561 28.68 8.20 -48.79
CA ALA A 561 29.60 7.69 -49.80
C ALA A 561 29.54 6.15 -49.81
N GLU A 562 29.50 5.55 -50.99
CA GLU A 562 29.56 4.09 -51.18
C GLU A 562 30.74 3.72 -52.09
N GLY A 563 31.37 2.57 -51.82
CA GLY A 563 32.48 2.00 -52.59
C GLY A 563 33.63 2.98 -52.83
N THR A 564 34.00 3.20 -54.09
CA THR A 564 35.13 4.05 -54.48
C THR A 564 35.00 5.52 -54.08
N LEU A 565 33.78 6.01 -53.80
CA LEU A 565 33.60 7.39 -53.34
C LEU A 565 34.05 7.55 -51.88
N THR A 566 33.94 6.49 -51.06
CA THR A 566 34.45 6.48 -49.68
C THR A 566 35.95 6.70 -49.66
N ALA A 567 36.69 6.07 -50.58
CA ALA A 567 38.13 6.30 -50.76
C ALA A 567 38.47 7.76 -51.10
N ALA A 568 37.70 8.38 -52.01
CA ALA A 568 37.90 9.77 -52.41
C ALA A 568 37.62 10.76 -51.27
N VAL A 569 36.58 10.51 -50.46
CA VAL A 569 36.21 11.33 -49.29
C VAL A 569 37.24 11.22 -48.17
N ILE A 570 37.75 10.01 -47.91
CA ILE A 570 38.85 9.78 -46.97
C ILE A 570 40.09 10.58 -47.38
N LEU A 571 40.45 10.57 -48.67
CA LEU A 571 41.56 11.37 -49.19
C LEU A 571 41.32 12.88 -49.04
N MET A 572 40.09 13.37 -49.22
CA MET A 572 39.75 14.79 -48.99
C MET A 572 39.84 15.20 -47.51
N SER A 573 39.54 14.29 -46.56
CA SER A 573 39.71 14.58 -45.12
C SER A 573 41.17 14.94 -44.79
N GLU A 574 42.11 14.26 -45.44
CA GLU A 574 43.56 14.45 -45.30
C GLU A 574 44.04 15.70 -46.07
N ILE A 575 43.60 15.89 -47.32
CA ILE A 575 43.95 17.08 -48.13
C ILE A 575 43.52 18.38 -47.42
N PHE A 576 42.29 18.44 -46.92
CA PHE A 576 41.76 19.63 -46.25
C PHE A 576 42.08 19.68 -44.75
N LYS A 577 42.75 18.65 -44.20
CA LYS A 577 43.07 18.51 -42.76
C LYS A 577 41.86 18.83 -41.88
N ARG A 578 40.79 18.04 -42.06
CA ARG A 578 39.53 18.15 -41.30
C ARG A 578 38.91 16.78 -41.06
N SER A 579 38.15 16.64 -39.98
CA SER A 579 37.41 15.40 -39.71
C SER A 579 36.25 15.20 -40.67
N VAL A 580 35.92 13.92 -40.89
CA VAL A 580 34.78 13.46 -41.69
C VAL A 580 34.13 12.26 -41.02
N HIS A 581 32.80 12.19 -41.08
CA HIS A 581 32.02 11.02 -40.68
C HIS A 581 31.43 10.33 -41.92
N ILE A 582 31.72 9.05 -42.13
CA ILE A 582 31.16 8.25 -43.22
C ILE A 582 29.85 7.62 -42.71
N CYS A 583 28.74 7.96 -43.37
CA CYS A 583 27.43 7.44 -42.99
C CYS A 583 27.23 5.98 -43.42
N HIS A 584 26.39 5.25 -42.68
CA HIS A 584 25.88 3.88 -42.95
C HIS A 584 26.84 3.01 -43.78
N VAL A 585 28.00 2.66 -43.21
CA VAL A 585 28.96 1.76 -43.87
C VAL A 585 28.35 0.36 -43.99
N ALA A 586 28.45 -0.25 -45.17
CA ALA A 586 27.71 -1.48 -45.50
C ALA A 586 28.58 -2.60 -46.07
N ARG A 587 29.71 -2.27 -46.71
CA ARG A 587 30.53 -3.22 -47.47
C ARG A 587 31.88 -3.52 -46.83
N LYS A 588 32.42 -4.68 -47.15
CA LYS A 588 33.80 -5.06 -46.82
C LYS A 588 34.83 -4.06 -47.36
N GLU A 589 34.71 -3.64 -48.62
CA GLU A 589 35.61 -2.68 -49.27
C GLU A 589 35.64 -1.31 -48.56
N GLU A 590 34.53 -0.90 -47.93
CA GLU A 590 34.36 0.38 -47.24
C GLU A 590 34.97 0.34 -45.84
N ILE A 591 34.69 -0.71 -45.06
CA ILE A 591 35.21 -0.82 -43.69
C ILE A 591 36.72 -1.11 -43.67
N GLU A 592 37.25 -1.88 -44.64
CA GLU A 592 38.69 -2.13 -44.77
C GLU A 592 39.48 -0.86 -45.10
N ILE A 593 38.97 0.03 -45.96
CA ILE A 593 39.65 1.30 -46.25
C ILE A 593 39.51 2.32 -45.11
N ILE A 594 38.40 2.30 -44.36
CA ILE A 594 38.25 3.11 -43.14
C ILE A 594 39.23 2.64 -42.05
N ARG A 595 39.40 1.32 -41.85
CA ARG A 595 40.44 0.74 -40.98
C ARG A 595 41.82 1.27 -41.37
N ALA A 596 42.21 1.08 -42.65
CA ALA A 596 43.52 1.50 -43.15
C ALA A 596 43.76 3.03 -43.08
N ALA A 597 42.69 3.84 -43.09
CA ALA A 597 42.78 5.28 -42.86
C ALA A 597 43.01 5.62 -41.38
N LYS A 598 42.27 4.99 -40.47
CA LYS A 598 42.43 5.18 -39.01
C LYS A 598 43.80 4.73 -38.51
N GLU A 599 44.30 3.58 -38.99
CA GLU A 599 45.65 3.09 -38.71
C GLU A 599 46.75 4.09 -39.11
N ARG A 600 46.49 4.91 -40.14
CA ARG A 600 47.38 5.98 -40.61
C ARG A 600 47.12 7.34 -39.93
N GLY A 601 46.25 7.38 -38.92
CA GLY A 601 45.92 8.59 -38.16
C GLY A 601 45.02 9.59 -38.90
N PHE A 602 44.32 9.18 -39.97
CA PHE A 602 43.40 10.08 -40.67
C PHE A 602 42.18 10.37 -39.78
N PRO A 603 41.63 11.60 -39.78
CA PRO A 603 40.56 12.03 -38.86
C PRO A 603 39.16 11.55 -39.30
N VAL A 604 39.05 10.28 -39.68
CA VAL A 604 37.83 9.65 -40.21
C VAL A 604 37.10 8.93 -39.09
N THR A 605 35.77 9.04 -39.08
CA THR A 605 34.85 8.23 -38.25
C THR A 605 33.74 7.65 -39.11
N CYS A 606 32.98 6.68 -38.61
CA CYS A 606 31.86 6.06 -39.32
C CYS A 606 30.76 5.51 -38.39
N GLU A 607 29.57 5.37 -38.97
CA GLU A 607 28.43 4.66 -38.37
C GLU A 607 28.10 3.39 -39.21
N VAL A 608 27.46 2.41 -38.57
CA VAL A 608 26.87 1.25 -39.25
C VAL A 608 25.41 1.11 -38.83
N ALA A 609 24.53 0.84 -39.80
CA ALA A 609 23.11 0.64 -39.54
C ALA A 609 22.80 -0.82 -39.12
N PRO A 610 21.95 -1.07 -38.11
CA PRO A 610 21.61 -2.42 -37.66
C PRO A 610 21.10 -3.33 -38.79
N HIS A 611 20.39 -2.79 -39.78
CA HIS A 611 19.89 -3.59 -40.89
C HIS A 611 21.01 -4.25 -41.72
N HIS A 612 22.23 -3.69 -41.79
CA HIS A 612 23.39 -4.35 -42.41
C HIS A 612 24.05 -5.40 -41.51
N LEU A 613 23.92 -5.27 -40.18
CA LEU A 613 24.45 -6.23 -39.19
C LEU A 613 23.57 -7.48 -39.02
N PHE A 614 22.25 -7.36 -39.27
CA PHE A 614 21.28 -8.42 -39.06
C PHE A 614 20.59 -8.94 -40.34
N LEU A 615 20.58 -8.18 -41.46
CA LEU A 615 19.99 -8.62 -42.73
C LEU A 615 21.03 -8.62 -43.86
N THR A 616 20.77 -9.45 -44.87
CA THR A 616 21.61 -9.63 -46.08
C THR A 616 20.73 -9.75 -47.33
N SER A 617 21.35 -9.79 -48.51
CA SER A 617 20.72 -10.16 -49.79
C SER A 617 19.71 -11.31 -49.70
N ASP A 618 20.03 -12.34 -48.92
CA ASP A 618 19.27 -13.58 -48.76
C ASP A 618 17.88 -13.34 -48.13
N HIS A 619 17.72 -12.26 -47.37
CA HIS A 619 16.47 -11.92 -46.68
C HIS A 619 15.45 -11.25 -47.61
N LEU A 620 15.84 -10.90 -48.85
CA LEU A 620 14.95 -10.29 -49.84
C LEU A 620 13.82 -11.23 -50.30
N GLU A 621 13.98 -12.55 -50.19
CA GLU A 621 12.91 -13.53 -50.47
C GLU A 621 11.78 -13.46 -49.42
N VAL A 622 12.11 -13.13 -48.17
CA VAL A 622 11.14 -13.03 -47.05
C VAL A 622 10.55 -11.63 -46.94
N ILE A 623 11.39 -10.60 -47.06
CA ILE A 623 10.96 -9.18 -46.99
C ILE A 623 10.22 -8.76 -48.27
N GLY A 624 10.56 -9.37 -49.42
CA GLY A 624 10.10 -8.99 -50.75
C GLY A 624 10.97 -7.88 -51.38
N HIS A 625 11.31 -8.02 -52.66
CA HIS A 625 12.30 -7.14 -53.33
C HIS A 625 11.95 -5.64 -53.37
N GLY A 626 10.66 -5.26 -53.25
CA GLY A 626 10.23 -3.85 -53.18
C GLY A 626 10.39 -3.24 -51.79
N ARG A 627 9.83 -3.90 -50.77
CA ARG A 627 10.03 -3.54 -49.35
C ARG A 627 11.51 -3.59 -48.98
N GLY A 628 12.27 -4.55 -49.50
CA GLY A 628 13.71 -4.68 -49.33
C GLY A 628 14.58 -3.60 -49.98
N GLN A 629 14.03 -2.61 -50.71
CA GLN A 629 14.82 -1.47 -51.17
C GLN A 629 15.31 -0.60 -49.99
N VAL A 630 16.62 -0.41 -49.92
CA VAL A 630 17.36 0.46 -49.00
C VAL A 630 18.63 0.98 -49.70
N ARG A 631 19.28 2.05 -49.21
CA ARG A 631 20.55 2.58 -49.73
C ARG A 631 21.48 2.97 -48.58
N PRO A 632 22.64 2.29 -48.38
CA PRO A 632 23.20 1.22 -49.22
C PRO A 632 22.31 -0.02 -49.32
N VAL A 633 22.49 -0.82 -50.37
CA VAL A 633 21.69 -2.05 -50.56
C VAL A 633 22.04 -3.10 -49.50
N LEU A 634 21.12 -4.03 -49.21
CA LEU A 634 21.45 -5.19 -48.39
C LEU A 634 22.56 -6.01 -49.09
N CYS A 635 23.72 -6.06 -48.45
CA CYS A 635 24.95 -6.64 -49.00
C CYS A 635 25.05 -8.15 -48.72
N SER A 636 26.17 -8.76 -49.09
CA SER A 636 26.38 -10.20 -48.94
C SER A 636 26.63 -10.62 -47.48
N LYS A 637 26.60 -11.93 -47.22
CA LYS A 637 27.08 -12.50 -45.94
C LYS A 637 28.56 -12.21 -45.67
N GLU A 638 29.39 -12.05 -46.70
CA GLU A 638 30.81 -11.69 -46.53
C GLU A 638 30.95 -10.22 -46.07
N ASP A 639 30.16 -9.31 -46.64
CA ASP A 639 30.12 -7.91 -46.22
C ASP A 639 29.64 -7.78 -44.77
N GLN A 640 28.53 -8.42 -44.44
CA GLN A 640 28.01 -8.45 -43.06
C GLN A 640 29.05 -9.00 -42.08
N GLN A 641 29.70 -10.13 -42.41
CA GLN A 641 30.76 -10.70 -41.57
C GLN A 641 31.95 -9.73 -41.41
N ALA A 642 32.36 -9.04 -42.47
CA ALA A 642 33.41 -8.03 -42.41
C ALA A 642 33.04 -6.85 -41.48
N LEU A 643 31.77 -6.43 -41.40
CA LEU A 643 31.34 -5.42 -40.41
C LEU A 643 31.46 -5.94 -38.97
N TRP A 644 31.10 -7.20 -38.71
CA TRP A 644 31.25 -7.83 -37.39
C TRP A 644 32.73 -8.02 -36.99
N GLU A 645 33.60 -8.32 -37.94
CA GLU A 645 35.08 -8.40 -37.75
C GLU A 645 35.77 -7.04 -37.61
N ASN A 646 35.02 -5.93 -37.69
CA ASN A 646 35.51 -4.56 -37.58
C ASN A 646 34.76 -3.76 -36.48
N MET A 647 34.23 -4.45 -35.47
CA MET A 647 33.42 -3.80 -34.42
C MET A 647 34.22 -2.84 -33.53
N ASP A 648 35.55 -2.88 -33.57
CA ASP A 648 36.46 -1.87 -33.00
C ASP A 648 36.61 -0.62 -33.89
N ILE A 649 36.54 -0.78 -35.21
CA ILE A 649 36.66 0.29 -36.22
C ILE A 649 35.38 1.11 -36.37
N ILE A 650 34.21 0.54 -36.14
CA ILE A 650 32.91 1.26 -36.20
C ILE A 650 32.79 2.23 -35.02
N ASP A 651 32.55 3.53 -35.22
CA ASP A 651 32.43 4.48 -34.08
C ASP A 651 31.02 4.56 -33.50
N CYS A 652 30.00 4.57 -34.36
CA CYS A 652 28.59 4.75 -33.99
C CYS A 652 27.70 3.61 -34.51
N PHE A 653 26.57 3.39 -33.84
CA PHE A 653 25.39 2.82 -34.47
C PHE A 653 24.39 3.96 -34.73
N ALA A 654 23.66 3.86 -35.83
CA ALA A 654 22.58 4.77 -36.19
C ALA A 654 21.48 3.96 -36.87
N SER A 655 20.20 4.23 -36.63
CA SER A 655 19.17 3.35 -37.20
C SER A 655 19.00 3.50 -38.71
N ASP A 656 19.47 4.63 -39.26
CA ASP A 656 19.13 5.13 -40.60
C ASP A 656 17.62 5.03 -40.84
N HIS A 657 16.85 5.51 -39.85
CA HIS A 657 15.40 5.46 -39.88
C HIS A 657 14.90 6.34 -41.03
N ALA A 658 14.55 5.67 -42.13
CA ALA A 658 14.12 6.23 -43.40
C ALA A 658 12.68 5.73 -43.66
N PRO A 659 11.67 6.32 -42.98
CA PRO A 659 10.31 5.80 -42.94
C PRO A 659 9.57 6.04 -44.25
N HIS A 660 8.69 5.08 -44.57
CA HIS A 660 7.89 4.96 -45.78
C HIS A 660 6.67 4.08 -45.51
N THR A 661 5.50 4.47 -46.02
CA THR A 661 4.27 3.68 -45.84
C THR A 661 4.32 2.37 -46.66
N VAL A 662 3.46 1.42 -46.30
CA VAL A 662 3.39 0.11 -46.97
C VAL A 662 3.07 0.27 -48.46
N GLU A 663 2.14 1.17 -48.81
CA GLU A 663 1.69 1.42 -50.17
C GLU A 663 2.81 2.01 -51.05
N GLU A 664 3.68 2.85 -50.49
CA GLU A 664 4.86 3.34 -51.20
C GLU A 664 5.86 2.20 -51.47
N LYS A 665 6.04 1.29 -50.51
CA LYS A 665 7.04 0.21 -50.57
C LYS A 665 6.59 -1.00 -51.40
N ASP A 666 5.29 -1.15 -51.61
CA ASP A 666 4.68 -2.16 -52.48
C ASP A 666 4.37 -1.63 -53.91
N HIS A 667 4.66 -0.34 -54.20
CA HIS A 667 4.42 0.24 -55.53
C HIS A 667 5.27 -0.47 -56.61
N PRO A 668 4.66 -1.02 -57.69
CA PRO A 668 5.35 -1.94 -58.60
C PRO A 668 6.55 -1.33 -59.34
N ASP A 669 6.42 -0.11 -59.88
CA ASP A 669 7.45 0.44 -60.77
C ASP A 669 8.67 1.06 -60.07
N LYS A 670 8.52 1.56 -58.83
CA LYS A 670 9.56 2.36 -58.15
C LYS A 670 9.39 2.46 -56.62
N PRO A 671 9.50 1.34 -55.87
CA PRO A 671 9.45 1.37 -54.42
C PRO A 671 10.67 2.14 -53.84
N PRO A 672 10.48 3.05 -52.86
CA PRO A 672 11.54 3.92 -52.38
C PRO A 672 12.52 3.19 -51.42
N PRO A 673 13.79 3.64 -51.34
CA PRO A 673 14.76 3.06 -50.43
C PRO A 673 14.61 3.60 -49.01
N GLY A 674 14.53 2.70 -48.02
CA GLY A 674 14.53 3.05 -46.59
C GLY A 674 13.81 2.04 -45.70
N PHE A 675 14.18 2.02 -44.41
CA PHE A 675 13.60 1.17 -43.38
C PHE A 675 13.26 1.96 -42.10
N PRO A 676 12.17 1.63 -41.38
CA PRO A 676 11.90 2.18 -40.05
C PRO A 676 12.68 1.43 -38.95
N GLY A 677 13.74 2.06 -38.39
CA GLY A 677 14.66 1.41 -37.44
C GLY A 677 14.55 1.80 -35.95
N LEU A 678 13.93 2.94 -35.59
CA LEU A 678 13.96 3.48 -34.22
C LEU A 678 13.51 2.50 -33.12
N GLU A 679 12.30 1.93 -33.25
CA GLU A 679 11.75 1.00 -32.24
C GLU A 679 12.42 -0.39 -32.22
N THR A 680 13.34 -0.69 -33.15
CA THR A 680 13.94 -2.03 -33.33
C THR A 680 15.47 -2.07 -33.16
N MET A 681 16.17 -0.94 -33.32
CA MET A 681 17.64 -0.87 -33.22
C MET A 681 18.16 -1.42 -31.88
N LEU A 682 17.62 -0.97 -30.75
CA LEU A 682 18.12 -1.35 -29.44
C LEU A 682 17.88 -2.85 -29.13
N PRO A 683 16.67 -3.43 -29.26
CA PRO A 683 16.44 -4.88 -29.09
C PRO A 683 17.35 -5.77 -29.94
N LEU A 684 17.59 -5.42 -31.21
CA LEU A 684 18.51 -6.17 -32.08
C LEU A 684 19.94 -6.15 -31.51
N LEU A 685 20.45 -4.98 -31.15
CA LEU A 685 21.80 -4.84 -30.59
C LEU A 685 21.95 -5.51 -29.21
N LEU A 686 20.92 -5.50 -28.37
CA LEU A 686 20.89 -6.21 -27.09
C LEU A 686 20.84 -7.73 -27.26
N THR A 687 20.20 -8.22 -28.32
CA THR A 687 20.26 -9.64 -28.71
C THR A 687 21.69 -10.03 -29.07
N ALA A 688 22.41 -9.21 -29.84
CA ALA A 688 23.84 -9.42 -30.07
C ALA A 688 24.72 -9.33 -28.80
N VAL A 689 24.27 -8.65 -27.73
CA VAL A 689 24.93 -8.70 -26.41
C VAL A 689 24.65 -10.03 -25.69
N LYS A 690 23.42 -10.55 -25.72
CA LYS A 690 23.07 -11.90 -25.21
C LYS A 690 23.85 -13.01 -25.93
N ASP A 691 24.00 -12.87 -27.25
CA ASP A 691 24.75 -13.80 -28.10
C ASP A 691 26.28 -13.70 -27.94
N GLY A 692 26.79 -12.76 -27.12
CA GLY A 692 28.22 -12.53 -26.91
C GLY A 692 28.96 -11.90 -28.11
N ARG A 693 28.23 -11.42 -29.12
CA ARG A 693 28.76 -10.74 -30.32
C ARG A 693 29.10 -9.26 -30.05
N LEU A 694 28.48 -8.67 -29.03
CA LEU A 694 28.78 -7.34 -28.49
C LEU A 694 28.94 -7.41 -26.97
N THR A 695 29.65 -6.45 -26.38
CA THR A 695 29.54 -6.16 -24.95
C THR A 695 28.60 -4.98 -24.71
N LEU A 696 28.01 -4.89 -23.52
CA LEU A 696 27.19 -3.74 -23.12
C LEU A 696 28.00 -2.43 -23.15
N GLN A 697 29.31 -2.49 -22.91
CA GLN A 697 30.20 -1.34 -23.05
C GLN A 697 30.32 -0.89 -24.51
N ASN A 698 30.44 -1.80 -25.48
CA ASN A 698 30.44 -1.43 -26.90
C ASN A 698 29.13 -0.73 -27.32
N LEU A 699 27.99 -1.15 -26.77
CA LEU A 699 26.71 -0.51 -27.02
C LEU A 699 26.68 0.93 -26.46
N ILE A 700 27.12 1.12 -25.21
CA ILE A 700 27.23 2.42 -24.56
C ILE A 700 28.20 3.35 -25.32
N ASP A 701 29.33 2.83 -25.80
CA ASP A 701 30.27 3.62 -26.55
C ASP A 701 29.71 4.07 -27.91
N LYS A 702 29.03 3.18 -28.63
CA LYS A 702 28.52 3.44 -29.99
C LYS A 702 27.17 4.17 -30.05
N LEU A 703 26.38 4.17 -28.97
CA LEU A 703 25.10 4.89 -28.87
C LEU A 703 25.12 6.09 -27.89
N HIS A 704 26.20 6.32 -27.14
CA HIS A 704 26.30 7.48 -26.23
C HIS A 704 27.65 8.19 -26.31
N ASN A 705 28.75 7.54 -25.95
CA ASN A 705 30.04 8.22 -25.77
C ASN A 705 30.62 8.77 -27.09
N ASN A 706 30.65 7.95 -28.15
CA ASN A 706 31.15 8.35 -29.46
C ASN A 706 30.22 9.35 -30.15
N PRO A 707 28.88 9.17 -30.20
CA PRO A 707 27.95 10.21 -30.66
C PRO A 707 28.19 11.58 -30.00
N LYS A 708 28.27 11.65 -28.65
CA LYS A 708 28.50 12.92 -27.95
C LYS A 708 29.84 13.58 -28.34
N LYS A 709 30.89 12.78 -28.46
CA LYS A 709 32.24 13.22 -28.83
C LYS A 709 32.35 13.68 -30.29
N ILE A 710 31.72 12.96 -31.22
CA ILE A 710 31.79 13.23 -32.67
C ILE A 710 30.93 14.44 -33.03
N PHE A 711 29.73 14.54 -32.45
CA PHE A 711 28.76 15.60 -32.78
C PHE A 711 28.77 16.80 -31.83
N ASN A 712 29.68 16.80 -30.85
CA ASN A 712 29.81 17.84 -29.81
C ASN A 712 28.45 18.14 -29.14
N LEU A 713 27.88 17.11 -28.50
CA LEU A 713 26.56 17.13 -27.86
C LEU A 713 26.72 17.34 -26.35
N PRO A 714 25.76 18.00 -25.67
CA PRO A 714 25.82 18.26 -24.23
C PRO A 714 25.78 16.97 -23.41
N ASP A 715 26.21 17.08 -22.15
CA ASP A 715 26.01 16.01 -21.17
C ASP A 715 24.63 16.11 -20.51
N GLN A 716 24.04 14.97 -20.16
CA GLN A 716 22.67 14.87 -19.65
C GLN A 716 22.61 13.81 -18.53
N SER A 717 23.22 14.10 -17.38
CA SER A 717 23.37 13.15 -16.26
C SER A 717 22.04 12.65 -15.67
N GLU A 718 20.94 13.35 -15.90
CA GLU A 718 19.58 12.99 -15.45
C GLU A 718 18.75 12.30 -16.56
N THR A 719 19.39 11.89 -17.67
CA THR A 719 18.76 11.21 -18.80
C THR A 719 19.28 9.78 -18.95
N TYR A 720 18.40 8.80 -18.82
CA TYR A 720 18.74 7.37 -18.81
C TYR A 720 17.60 6.47 -19.31
N VAL A 721 17.96 5.25 -19.71
CA VAL A 721 17.07 4.21 -20.21
C VAL A 721 17.13 3.03 -19.25
N GLU A 722 15.99 2.42 -18.94
CA GLU A 722 15.92 1.22 -18.12
C GLU A 722 15.40 0.06 -18.96
N VAL A 723 16.21 -1.00 -19.07
CA VAL A 723 16.03 -2.10 -20.02
C VAL A 723 15.99 -3.44 -19.28
N ASP A 724 14.96 -4.23 -19.53
CA ASP A 724 14.88 -5.63 -19.13
C ASP A 724 15.64 -6.50 -20.15
N MET A 725 16.73 -7.13 -19.72
CA MET A 725 17.59 -7.97 -20.56
C MET A 725 17.12 -9.43 -20.69
N GLU A 726 16.13 -9.84 -19.90
CA GLU A 726 15.74 -11.24 -19.73
C GLU A 726 14.46 -11.58 -20.50
N THR A 727 13.60 -10.59 -20.74
CA THR A 727 12.41 -10.74 -21.59
C THR A 727 12.82 -10.97 -23.05
N GLU A 728 12.43 -12.14 -23.57
CA GLU A 728 12.49 -12.53 -24.98
C GLU A 728 11.11 -12.34 -25.64
N TRP A 729 11.10 -11.75 -26.83
CA TRP A 729 9.88 -11.42 -27.57
C TRP A 729 10.11 -11.49 -29.08
N LYS A 730 9.02 -11.48 -29.87
CA LYS A 730 9.10 -11.43 -31.34
C LYS A 730 8.68 -10.07 -31.86
N ILE A 731 9.47 -9.54 -32.78
CA ILE A 731 9.16 -8.27 -33.45
C ILE A 731 7.85 -8.44 -34.25
N PRO A 732 6.81 -7.62 -34.00
CA PRO A 732 5.54 -7.70 -34.71
C PRO A 732 5.68 -7.19 -36.16
N SER A 733 4.66 -7.46 -36.98
CA SER A 733 4.59 -6.96 -38.36
C SER A 733 4.62 -5.43 -38.44
N ALA A 734 4.00 -4.75 -37.48
CA ALA A 734 3.99 -3.29 -37.36
C ALA A 734 4.38 -2.85 -35.94
N MET A 735 5.33 -1.92 -35.83
CA MET A 735 5.70 -1.28 -34.57
C MET A 735 4.67 -0.21 -34.16
N ALA A 736 4.68 0.17 -32.88
CA ALA A 736 3.57 0.88 -32.26
C ALA A 736 3.49 2.35 -32.70
N PHE A 737 4.62 3.07 -32.72
CA PHE A 737 4.64 4.52 -32.84
C PHE A 737 4.91 5.01 -34.27
N THR A 738 5.84 4.42 -35.02
CA THR A 738 6.11 4.79 -36.42
C THR A 738 4.86 4.70 -37.30
N LYS A 739 4.62 5.72 -38.13
CA LYS A 739 3.59 5.78 -39.17
C LYS A 739 3.87 4.87 -40.36
N SER A 740 5.08 4.32 -40.50
CA SER A 740 5.40 3.35 -41.55
C SER A 740 4.47 2.12 -41.49
N LYS A 741 4.14 1.66 -40.27
CA LYS A 741 3.29 0.48 -39.98
C LYS A 741 3.73 -0.83 -40.68
N TRP A 742 5.04 -0.97 -40.88
CA TRP A 742 5.71 -2.26 -41.15
C TRP A 742 7.13 -2.21 -40.57
N THR A 743 7.86 -3.33 -40.57
CA THR A 743 9.30 -3.38 -40.28
C THR A 743 9.98 -4.53 -41.05
N PRO A 744 11.24 -4.39 -41.52
CA PRO A 744 11.96 -5.48 -42.20
C PRO A 744 12.41 -6.61 -41.26
N PHE A 745 12.21 -6.46 -39.94
CA PHE A 745 12.60 -7.43 -38.92
C PHE A 745 11.43 -8.28 -38.39
N GLU A 746 10.27 -8.28 -39.07
CA GLU A 746 9.07 -9.02 -38.66
C GLU A 746 9.37 -10.50 -38.33
N GLY A 747 8.84 -10.97 -37.20
CA GLY A 747 8.97 -12.36 -36.76
C GLY A 747 10.33 -12.74 -36.16
N MET A 748 11.36 -11.88 -36.27
CA MET A 748 12.63 -12.08 -35.57
C MET A 748 12.41 -12.14 -34.06
N THR A 749 13.11 -13.06 -33.41
CA THR A 749 13.07 -13.23 -31.94
C THR A 749 14.26 -12.46 -31.36
N VAL A 750 13.99 -11.61 -30.37
CA VAL A 750 14.95 -10.68 -29.76
C VAL A 750 14.80 -10.67 -28.25
N VAL A 751 15.86 -10.25 -27.56
CA VAL A 751 15.82 -9.87 -26.13
C VAL A 751 16.10 -8.39 -25.95
N GLY A 752 15.76 -7.89 -24.77
CA GLY A 752 15.82 -6.46 -24.48
C GLY A 752 14.44 -5.84 -24.70
N SER A 753 13.78 -5.49 -23.60
CA SER A 753 12.59 -4.66 -23.60
C SER A 753 12.90 -3.34 -22.90
N VAL A 754 12.64 -2.21 -23.56
CA VAL A 754 12.67 -0.91 -22.89
C VAL A 754 11.52 -0.89 -21.88
N ARG A 755 11.83 -0.66 -20.60
CA ARG A 755 10.86 -0.58 -19.51
C ARG A 755 10.53 0.86 -19.14
N ARG A 756 11.55 1.73 -19.15
CA ARG A 756 11.40 3.16 -18.86
C ARG A 756 12.42 3.98 -19.64
N VAL A 757 12.03 5.18 -20.05
CA VAL A 757 12.96 6.25 -20.45
C VAL A 757 12.73 7.45 -19.55
N VAL A 758 13.81 7.95 -18.97
CA VAL A 758 13.84 9.19 -18.19
C VAL A 758 14.65 10.22 -18.97
N LEU A 759 14.04 11.38 -19.23
CA LEU A 759 14.61 12.46 -20.01
C LEU A 759 14.65 13.72 -19.15
N ARG A 760 15.85 14.16 -18.78
CA ARG A 760 16.10 15.32 -17.89
C ARG A 760 15.33 15.22 -16.56
N GLY A 761 15.40 14.04 -15.93
CA GLY A 761 14.74 13.74 -14.66
C GLY A 761 13.28 13.28 -14.75
N GLU A 762 12.57 13.64 -15.82
CA GLU A 762 11.14 13.31 -16.03
C GLU A 762 10.95 11.98 -16.76
N VAL A 763 9.88 11.23 -16.42
CA VAL A 763 9.58 9.95 -17.09
C VAL A 763 8.92 10.20 -18.44
N ALA A 764 9.67 10.01 -19.53
CA ALA A 764 9.22 10.25 -20.90
C ALA A 764 8.50 9.04 -21.52
N TYR A 765 8.83 7.82 -21.09
CA TYR A 765 8.19 6.56 -21.51
C TYR A 765 8.19 5.54 -20.37
N ILE A 766 7.15 4.73 -20.27
CA ILE A 766 7.07 3.58 -19.36
C ILE A 766 6.19 2.46 -19.94
N ASP A 767 6.65 1.21 -19.89
CA ASP A 767 5.94 -0.04 -20.25
C ASP A 767 4.90 0.10 -21.39
N GLY A 768 5.39 0.50 -22.58
CA GLY A 768 4.56 0.64 -23.79
C GLY A 768 3.90 2.01 -24.01
N GLN A 769 4.02 2.95 -23.06
CA GLN A 769 3.34 4.25 -23.11
C GLN A 769 4.34 5.42 -23.15
N VAL A 770 4.19 6.31 -24.14
CA VAL A 770 4.92 7.59 -24.21
C VAL A 770 4.16 8.63 -23.40
N LEU A 771 4.80 9.19 -22.36
CA LEU A 771 4.24 10.19 -21.45
C LEU A 771 4.67 11.62 -21.79
N ALA A 772 5.87 11.79 -22.35
CA ALA A 772 6.34 13.08 -22.85
C ALA A 772 5.39 13.61 -23.94
N GLN A 773 4.95 14.86 -23.81
CA GLN A 773 4.01 15.50 -24.74
C GLN A 773 4.76 16.07 -25.97
N PRO A 774 4.07 16.34 -27.10
CA PRO A 774 4.65 17.10 -28.20
C PRO A 774 5.17 18.45 -27.70
N GLY A 775 6.37 18.83 -28.11
CA GLY A 775 7.07 20.04 -27.64
C GLY A 775 7.82 19.88 -26.31
N PHE A 776 7.94 18.65 -25.76
CA PHE A 776 8.81 18.36 -24.61
C PHE A 776 10.30 18.21 -24.98
N GLY A 777 10.59 17.93 -26.26
CA GLY A 777 11.94 17.86 -26.81
C GLY A 777 12.60 19.23 -26.92
N THR A 778 13.92 19.29 -26.71
CA THR A 778 14.71 20.53 -26.78
C THR A 778 15.83 20.44 -27.82
N ASP A 779 16.11 21.56 -28.49
CA ASP A 779 17.21 21.69 -29.45
C ASP A 779 18.54 21.77 -28.69
N VAL A 780 19.35 20.72 -28.78
CA VAL A 780 20.60 20.56 -28.04
C VAL A 780 21.71 21.54 -28.44
N ARG A 781 21.52 22.34 -29.50
CA ARG A 781 22.42 23.45 -29.87
C ARG A 781 21.91 24.82 -29.42
N THR A 782 20.70 24.91 -28.86
CA THR A 782 20.21 26.12 -28.16
C THR A 782 20.51 26.11 -26.66
N VAL A 783 20.63 24.92 -26.05
CA VAL A 783 20.91 24.71 -24.61
C VAL A 783 22.36 25.12 -24.27
N GLY A 784 22.56 26.42 -24.10
CA GLY A 784 23.87 27.02 -23.78
C GLY A 784 23.90 28.55 -23.90
N HIS A 785 23.01 29.15 -24.69
CA HIS A 785 22.86 30.61 -24.75
C HIS A 785 21.76 31.10 -23.79
N SER A 786 22.10 32.09 -22.97
CA SER A 786 21.19 32.68 -21.97
C SER A 786 19.92 33.25 -22.59
N THR A 787 18.81 33.14 -21.87
CA THR A 787 17.47 33.64 -22.24
C THR A 787 17.47 35.15 -22.49
N ALA A 788 17.58 35.57 -23.76
CA ALA A 788 17.54 36.98 -24.16
C ALA A 788 16.94 37.24 -25.57
N TYR A 789 16.92 36.25 -26.47
CA TYR A 789 16.56 36.45 -27.88
C TYR A 789 15.07 36.21 -28.24
N ALA A 790 14.25 35.71 -27.31
CA ALA A 790 12.88 35.29 -27.60
C ALA A 790 11.88 36.43 -27.86
N GLU A 791 12.20 37.69 -27.54
CA GLU A 791 11.26 38.82 -27.60
C GLU A 791 11.31 39.66 -28.90
N GLN A 792 12.17 39.32 -29.88
CA GLN A 792 12.47 40.23 -31.02
C GLN A 792 12.16 39.71 -32.44
N LEU A 793 11.48 38.57 -32.61
CA LEU A 793 11.13 38.03 -33.95
C LEU A 793 9.63 37.85 -34.17
N SER A 794 8.89 38.94 -34.17
CA SER A 794 7.47 39.03 -34.58
C SER A 794 7.33 39.55 -36.02
N ILE A 795 7.73 38.72 -37.01
CA ILE A 795 7.58 39.04 -38.44
C ILE A 795 6.31 38.38 -38.98
N GLN A 796 5.44 39.15 -39.64
CA GLN A 796 4.21 38.65 -40.27
C GLN A 796 4.52 37.95 -41.61
N ILE A 797 3.94 36.77 -41.81
CA ILE A 797 4.04 36.01 -43.06
C ILE A 797 2.94 36.48 -44.04
N PRO A 798 3.27 36.84 -45.30
CA PRO A 798 2.26 37.10 -46.32
C PRO A 798 1.51 35.83 -46.73
N ALA A 799 0.18 35.89 -46.83
CA ALA A 799 -0.63 34.75 -47.25
C ALA A 799 -0.39 34.40 -48.74
N VAL A 800 0.11 33.18 -49.00
CA VAL A 800 0.16 32.61 -50.36
C VAL A 800 -1.21 32.04 -50.73
N MET A 801 -1.69 32.38 -51.92
CA MET A 801 -3.02 31.97 -52.39
C MET A 801 -3.09 30.46 -52.67
N VAL A 802 -4.02 29.76 -52.02
CA VAL A 802 -4.51 28.46 -52.46
C VAL A 802 -5.86 28.67 -53.14
N ALA A 803 -5.92 28.41 -54.45
CA ALA A 803 -7.15 28.58 -55.23
C ALA A 803 -8.06 27.35 -55.09
N SER A 804 -9.05 27.41 -54.19
CA SER A 804 -10.09 26.39 -54.03
C SER A 804 -11.37 26.77 -54.79
N SER A 805 -11.79 25.96 -55.75
CA SER A 805 -13.03 26.17 -56.52
C SER A 805 -14.28 25.83 -55.71
N THR A 806 -15.00 26.87 -55.29
CA THR A 806 -16.46 26.96 -55.03
C THR A 806 -17.29 25.66 -54.89
N ASN A 807 -18.02 25.52 -53.77
CA ASN A 807 -19.49 25.59 -53.84
C ASN A 807 -20.22 25.85 -52.50
N THR A 808 -20.99 26.95 -52.48
CA THR A 808 -22.34 27.17 -51.88
C THR A 808 -22.72 26.71 -50.45
N GLY A 809 -23.13 27.70 -49.62
CA GLY A 809 -23.95 27.53 -48.40
C GLY A 809 -23.43 28.37 -47.21
N LEU A 810 -23.87 29.61 -46.96
CA LEU A 810 -25.12 30.04 -46.28
C LEU A 810 -25.30 29.41 -44.87
N SER A 811 -25.47 30.17 -43.76
CA SER A 811 -25.56 31.64 -43.61
C SER A 811 -25.53 32.15 -42.14
N ALA A 812 -24.82 33.27 -41.91
CA ALA A 812 -25.11 34.39 -40.97
C ALA A 812 -24.92 34.24 -39.42
N PRO A 813 -24.75 35.38 -38.66
CA PRO A 813 -24.29 35.47 -37.25
C PRO A 813 -25.40 36.12 -36.34
N PRO A 814 -25.18 36.84 -35.20
CA PRO A 814 -24.00 37.20 -34.36
C PRO A 814 -24.25 36.91 -32.82
N SER A 815 -23.67 37.54 -31.76
CA SER A 815 -22.73 38.68 -31.55
C SER A 815 -21.95 38.60 -30.20
N GLU A 816 -20.97 39.50 -30.03
CA GLU A 816 -20.42 39.97 -28.73
C GLU A 816 -21.25 41.17 -28.17
N PRO A 817 -20.78 42.10 -27.29
CA PRO A 817 -19.63 42.15 -26.36
C PRO A 817 -19.93 42.69 -24.93
N THR A 818 -18.93 42.77 -24.02
CA THR A 818 -18.48 44.02 -23.32
C THR A 818 -17.40 43.82 -22.22
N SER A 819 -16.64 44.89 -21.95
CA SER A 819 -15.50 45.03 -20.99
C SER A 819 -15.85 46.11 -19.91
N PRO A 820 -14.96 46.72 -19.04
CA PRO A 820 -13.50 46.59 -18.85
C PRO A 820 -12.92 46.66 -17.39
N THR A 821 -11.59 46.43 -17.29
CA THR A 821 -10.49 46.86 -16.35
C THR A 821 -10.75 47.77 -15.10
N ARG A 822 -9.90 47.88 -14.03
CA ARG A 822 -8.40 47.97 -14.00
C ARG A 822 -7.71 47.99 -12.59
N ARG A 823 -6.60 47.22 -12.40
CA ARG A 823 -5.36 47.41 -11.52
C ARG A 823 -5.48 47.40 -9.96
N LEU A 824 -4.65 46.66 -9.17
CA LEU A 824 -3.16 46.55 -8.89
C LEU A 824 -2.67 47.51 -7.73
N PRO A 825 -1.55 47.28 -6.97
CA PRO A 825 -0.25 46.66 -7.37
C PRO A 825 0.63 45.86 -6.32
N SER A 826 1.84 45.42 -6.75
CA SER A 826 3.12 45.15 -6.01
C SER A 826 3.21 44.02 -4.95
N SER A 827 4.35 43.32 -4.68
CA SER A 827 5.67 43.07 -5.36
C SER A 827 6.37 41.84 -4.67
N GLU A 828 7.67 41.45 -4.64
CA GLU A 828 9.00 42.04 -4.97
C GLU A 828 10.10 40.95 -5.28
N LYS A 829 11.35 41.05 -4.76
CA LYS A 829 12.63 40.31 -5.09
C LYS A 829 13.69 40.60 -3.96
N PRO A 830 15.03 40.30 -4.02
CA PRO A 830 15.87 39.18 -4.56
C PRO A 830 17.11 38.75 -3.64
N ILE A 831 18.07 37.93 -4.16
CA ILE A 831 19.49 37.68 -3.68
C ILE A 831 19.66 36.75 -2.43
N GLY A 832 20.67 35.88 -2.23
CA GLY A 832 21.94 35.53 -2.94
C GLY A 832 22.67 34.24 -2.42
N PRO A 833 23.93 33.93 -2.82
CA PRO A 833 24.51 32.55 -2.79
C PRO A 833 25.80 32.32 -1.93
N VAL A 834 26.29 31.05 -1.80
CA VAL A 834 27.73 30.62 -1.90
C VAL A 834 28.00 29.09 -1.72
N SER A 835 29.02 28.60 -2.46
CA SER A 835 29.69 27.26 -2.62
C SER A 835 30.09 26.38 -1.40
N ALA A 836 30.18 25.02 -1.56
CA ALA A 836 31.44 24.24 -1.43
C ALA A 836 31.38 22.67 -1.58
N LYS A 837 32.17 22.13 -2.53
CA LYS A 837 33.01 20.87 -2.58
C LYS A 837 32.63 19.52 -1.91
N LEU A 838 32.94 18.40 -2.61
CA LEU A 838 33.40 17.08 -2.10
C LEU A 838 34.38 16.39 -3.10
N PRO A 839 35.23 15.40 -2.70
CA PRO A 839 36.32 14.82 -3.53
C PRO A 839 36.08 13.37 -4.04
N ARG A 840 37.07 12.79 -4.76
CA ARG A 840 37.03 11.48 -5.48
C ARG A 840 37.78 10.32 -4.77
N SER A 841 37.31 9.09 -4.97
CA SER A 841 38.03 7.81 -5.25
C SER A 841 36.97 6.69 -5.28
N THR A 842 36.92 5.65 -6.14
CA THR A 842 37.86 4.98 -7.07
C THR A 842 38.82 3.99 -6.42
N GLU A 843 38.45 2.70 -6.43
CA GLU A 843 39.38 1.56 -6.57
C GLU A 843 38.66 0.32 -7.16
N VAL A 844 39.40 -0.70 -7.61
CA VAL A 844 38.92 -1.80 -8.46
C VAL A 844 39.50 -3.14 -8.00
N TYR A 845 38.68 -4.20 -7.94
CA TYR A 845 39.13 -5.60 -7.80
C TYR A 845 38.35 -6.56 -8.71
N GLN A 846 38.87 -7.78 -8.92
CA GLN A 846 38.91 -8.37 -10.27
C GLN A 846 38.86 -9.93 -10.31
N VAL A 847 38.13 -10.48 -11.29
CA VAL A 847 38.22 -11.82 -11.94
C VAL A 847 37.89 -13.11 -11.14
N HIS A 848 37.20 -14.03 -11.87
CA HIS A 848 37.09 -15.50 -11.79
C HIS A 848 35.73 -16.06 -11.31
N GLY A 849 35.16 -17.12 -11.92
CA GLY A 849 35.50 -17.77 -13.20
C GLY A 849 35.25 -19.29 -13.23
N MET A 850 34.78 -19.82 -14.36
CA MET A 850 34.43 -21.25 -14.62
C MET A 850 33.17 -21.73 -13.84
N PHE A 851 32.46 -22.82 -14.19
CA PHE A 851 32.64 -23.93 -15.17
C PHE A 851 31.32 -24.24 -15.89
N TYR A 852 31.35 -25.03 -16.99
CA TYR A 852 30.30 -26.01 -17.31
C TYR A 852 30.79 -27.14 -18.23
N VAL A 853 30.35 -28.37 -17.94
CA VAL A 853 30.34 -29.54 -18.85
C VAL A 853 29.05 -30.32 -18.59
N LYS A 854 28.39 -30.84 -19.63
CA LYS A 854 27.11 -31.57 -19.57
C LYS A 854 27.29 -33.06 -19.18
N ASN A 855 26.19 -33.72 -18.81
CA ASN A 855 25.75 -34.95 -19.52
C ASN A 855 24.27 -35.32 -19.25
N GLU A 856 23.78 -36.25 -20.07
CA GLU A 856 22.39 -36.74 -20.29
C GLU A 856 22.44 -38.31 -20.33
N PRO A 857 21.40 -39.10 -20.70
CA PRO A 857 19.94 -39.02 -20.48
C PRO A 857 19.27 -40.39 -20.11
N GLY A 858 17.93 -40.42 -19.97
CA GLY A 858 17.07 -41.62 -20.20
C GLY A 858 16.39 -42.27 -18.96
N LYS A 859 15.35 -43.13 -19.09
CA LYS A 859 14.64 -43.64 -20.29
C LYS A 859 13.37 -44.47 -19.90
N GLU A 860 12.27 -44.38 -20.67
CA GLU A 860 11.15 -45.39 -20.81
C GLU A 860 10.35 -45.85 -19.55
N ALA A 861 9.21 -46.56 -19.60
CA ALA A 861 7.98 -46.56 -20.44
C ALA A 861 6.94 -47.57 -19.85
N GLY A 862 5.62 -47.46 -20.11
CA GLY A 862 4.66 -48.56 -19.85
C GLY A 862 3.15 -48.22 -19.76
N ASP A 863 2.34 -48.87 -20.59
CA ASP A 863 0.86 -48.90 -20.53
C ASP A 863 0.29 -49.87 -19.48
N PHE A 864 -1.00 -49.74 -19.12
CA PHE A 864 -2.00 -50.82 -19.30
C PHE A 864 -3.46 -50.33 -19.14
N LEU A 865 -4.43 -51.15 -19.55
CA LEU A 865 -5.82 -50.77 -19.83
C LEU A 865 -6.87 -51.69 -19.16
N HIS A 866 -8.14 -51.24 -19.16
CA HIS A 866 -9.39 -51.98 -18.85
C HIS A 866 -9.73 -52.23 -17.35
N HIS A 867 -11.01 -52.43 -16.95
CA HIS A 867 -12.22 -52.81 -17.70
C HIS A 867 -13.55 -52.18 -17.18
N ARG A 868 -14.71 -52.47 -17.81
CA ARG A 868 -16.04 -51.88 -17.54
C ARG A 868 -17.02 -52.79 -16.74
N ARG A 869 -18.01 -52.16 -16.08
CA ARG A 869 -19.50 -52.40 -16.13
C ARG A 869 -20.18 -51.29 -15.30
N ASP A 870 -21.26 -50.59 -15.69
CA ASP A 870 -22.61 -50.99 -16.18
C ASP A 870 -23.46 -51.68 -15.07
N THR A 871 -24.72 -51.33 -14.76
CA THR A 871 -25.64 -50.20 -15.09
C THR A 871 -26.90 -50.29 -14.19
N SER A 872 -27.52 -49.17 -13.79
CA SER A 872 -28.98 -49.10 -13.50
C SER A 872 -29.48 -47.63 -13.46
N ALA A 873 -30.74 -47.38 -13.84
CA ALA A 873 -31.25 -46.04 -14.19
C ALA A 873 -32.15 -45.37 -13.13
N SER A 874 -32.38 -44.07 -13.33
CA SER A 874 -33.16 -43.13 -12.50
C SER A 874 -34.68 -43.39 -12.49
N PRO A 875 -35.40 -42.66 -11.63
CA PRO A 875 -36.53 -41.86 -12.08
C PRO A 875 -36.27 -40.34 -11.94
N HIS A 876 -37.01 -39.51 -12.68
CA HIS A 876 -36.87 -38.06 -12.69
C HIS A 876 -37.53 -37.39 -11.47
N TYR A 877 -36.97 -36.26 -11.04
CA TYR A 877 -37.73 -35.18 -10.41
C TYR A 877 -37.26 -33.81 -10.91
N GLN A 878 -38.13 -32.80 -10.87
CA GLN A 878 -37.88 -31.47 -11.43
C GLN A 878 -37.11 -30.55 -10.45
N PRO A 879 -36.33 -29.57 -10.94
CA PRO A 879 -35.61 -28.62 -10.08
C PRO A 879 -36.56 -27.63 -9.41
N SER A 880 -36.74 -27.76 -8.09
CA SER A 880 -37.37 -26.74 -7.26
C SER A 880 -36.44 -25.54 -7.02
N ALA A 881 -37.01 -24.34 -6.94
CA ALA A 881 -36.27 -23.09 -6.70
C ALA A 881 -35.44 -23.10 -5.39
N PRO A 882 -34.33 -22.34 -5.31
CA PRO A 882 -33.49 -22.31 -4.12
C PRO A 882 -34.25 -21.80 -2.89
N VAL A 883 -34.19 -22.57 -1.81
CA VAL A 883 -34.76 -22.20 -0.51
C VAL A 883 -33.91 -21.09 0.11
N LEU A 884 -34.55 -19.98 0.47
CA LEU A 884 -33.93 -18.92 1.26
C LEU A 884 -33.63 -19.44 2.68
N LEU A 885 -32.35 -19.55 3.03
CA LEU A 885 -31.92 -19.81 4.40
C LEU A 885 -32.25 -18.61 5.28
N HIS A 886 -33.08 -18.82 6.31
CA HIS A 886 -33.43 -17.79 7.29
C HIS A 886 -32.21 -17.42 8.16
N PRO A 887 -32.00 -16.14 8.51
CA PRO A 887 -31.01 -15.74 9.51
C PRO A 887 -31.36 -16.33 10.89
N VAL A 888 -30.37 -16.94 11.54
CA VAL A 888 -30.52 -17.54 12.88
C VAL A 888 -30.20 -16.51 13.98
N GLY A 889 -31.07 -16.39 14.97
CA GLY A 889 -30.69 -15.86 16.30
C GLY A 889 -30.92 -14.37 16.58
N LEU A 890 -32.13 -13.84 16.35
CA LEU A 890 -32.56 -12.64 17.09
C LEU A 890 -32.75 -12.97 18.59
N PRO A 891 -32.57 -12.01 19.52
CA PRO A 891 -32.69 -12.26 20.96
C PRO A 891 -34.07 -12.79 21.37
N HIS A 892 -34.08 -13.62 22.42
CA HIS A 892 -35.31 -14.11 23.05
C HIS A 892 -36.19 -12.96 23.60
N HIS A 893 -37.48 -13.26 23.78
CA HIS A 893 -38.42 -12.41 24.52
C HIS A 893 -37.81 -11.86 25.82
N THR A 894 -37.78 -10.53 25.97
CA THR A 894 -37.60 -9.88 27.27
C THR A 894 -38.95 -9.69 27.94
N GLU A 895 -39.24 -10.50 28.95
CA GLU A 895 -40.49 -10.40 29.71
C GLU A 895 -40.72 -8.97 30.22
N GLY A 896 -41.94 -8.46 30.05
CA GLY A 896 -42.36 -7.15 30.55
C GLY A 896 -42.04 -5.91 29.70
N LEU A 897 -41.22 -6.00 28.63
CA LEU A 897 -40.99 -4.84 27.73
C LEU A 897 -41.70 -4.94 26.37
N THR A 898 -41.76 -6.13 25.78
CA THR A 898 -42.39 -6.33 24.46
C THR A 898 -43.89 -6.02 24.51
N GLY A 899 -44.36 -5.16 23.60
CA GLY A 899 -45.78 -4.77 23.50
C GLY A 899 -46.27 -3.78 24.56
N ASN A 900 -45.44 -3.42 25.54
CA ASN A 900 -45.84 -2.57 26.67
C ASN A 900 -45.51 -1.08 26.48
N HIS A 901 -46.22 -0.21 27.18
CA HIS A 901 -45.94 1.23 27.21
C HIS A 901 -44.79 1.55 28.17
N ILE A 902 -43.89 2.44 27.73
CA ILE A 902 -42.71 2.91 28.48
C ILE A 902 -43.00 4.33 28.98
N LEU A 903 -43.75 4.43 30.08
CA LEU A 903 -44.30 5.70 30.57
C LEU A 903 -43.41 6.38 31.61
N THR A 904 -42.82 5.60 32.51
CA THR A 904 -41.99 6.08 33.63
C THR A 904 -40.74 5.20 33.81
N VAL A 905 -39.76 5.67 34.58
CA VAL A 905 -38.55 4.90 34.90
C VAL A 905 -38.82 3.70 35.80
N ALA A 906 -39.95 3.72 36.52
CA ALA A 906 -40.42 2.57 37.30
C ALA A 906 -40.81 1.36 36.43
N SER A 907 -40.97 1.53 35.11
CA SER A 907 -41.20 0.44 34.15
C SER A 907 -39.99 -0.50 33.96
N PHE A 908 -38.81 -0.18 34.51
CA PHE A 908 -37.58 -0.94 34.32
C PHE A 908 -37.09 -1.63 35.60
N SER A 909 -37.05 -2.95 35.57
CA SER A 909 -36.26 -3.76 36.51
C SER A 909 -34.77 -3.70 36.19
N LYS A 910 -33.93 -4.08 37.15
CA LYS A 910 -32.47 -4.11 37.00
C LYS A 910 -32.00 -5.03 35.86
N ASP A 911 -32.65 -6.17 35.68
CA ASP A 911 -32.29 -7.14 34.64
C ASP A 911 -32.73 -6.67 33.25
N GLN A 912 -33.89 -6.01 33.14
CA GLN A 912 -34.31 -5.33 31.90
C GLN A 912 -33.35 -4.20 31.50
N LEU A 913 -32.83 -3.42 32.47
CA LEU A 913 -31.77 -2.44 32.19
C LEU A 913 -30.49 -3.11 31.68
N HIS A 914 -30.07 -4.22 32.31
CA HIS A 914 -28.89 -4.96 31.91
C HIS A 914 -29.02 -5.51 30.47
N GLN A 915 -30.17 -6.10 30.14
CA GLN A 915 -30.52 -6.58 28.79
C GLN A 915 -30.53 -5.43 27.77
N LEU A 916 -31.22 -4.33 28.06
CA LEU A 916 -31.32 -3.16 27.16
C LEU A 916 -29.95 -2.54 26.90
N PHE A 917 -29.12 -2.37 27.92
CA PHE A 917 -27.77 -1.80 27.76
C PHE A 917 -26.80 -2.75 27.04
N ASN A 918 -26.91 -4.07 27.25
CA ASN A 918 -26.10 -5.03 26.50
C ASN A 918 -26.49 -5.07 25.01
N LEU A 919 -27.79 -4.93 24.69
CA LEU A 919 -28.27 -4.79 23.31
C LEU A 919 -27.84 -3.45 22.69
N ALA A 920 -27.89 -2.34 23.45
CA ALA A 920 -27.41 -1.04 23.01
C ALA A 920 -25.90 -1.05 22.68
N HIS A 921 -25.08 -1.67 23.56
CA HIS A 921 -23.66 -1.87 23.30
C HIS A 921 -23.40 -2.74 22.06
N SER A 922 -24.19 -3.81 21.87
CA SER A 922 -24.13 -4.67 20.68
C SER A 922 -24.48 -3.90 19.39
N PHE A 923 -25.49 -3.02 19.43
CA PHE A 923 -25.82 -2.15 18.30
C PHE A 923 -24.78 -1.06 18.06
N ARG A 924 -24.11 -0.52 19.09
CA ARG A 924 -22.95 0.37 18.88
C ARG A 924 -21.85 -0.36 18.12
N ILE A 925 -21.45 -1.55 18.56
CA ILE A 925 -20.42 -2.36 17.89
C ILE A 925 -20.83 -2.67 16.43
N ALA A 926 -22.10 -3.00 16.18
CA ALA A 926 -22.57 -3.31 14.84
C ALA A 926 -22.55 -2.08 13.90
N VAL A 927 -23.03 -0.92 14.36
CA VAL A 927 -23.00 0.33 13.59
C VAL A 927 -21.56 0.82 13.35
N GLN A 928 -20.69 0.73 14.36
CA GLN A 928 -19.26 1.08 14.24
C GLN A 928 -18.47 0.10 13.35
N LYS A 929 -19.02 -1.06 13.01
CA LYS A 929 -18.45 -2.04 12.07
C LYS A 929 -19.23 -2.12 10.75
N GLU A 930 -19.99 -1.08 10.43
CA GLU A 930 -20.78 -0.92 9.19
C GLU A 930 -21.70 -2.12 8.86
N ARG A 931 -22.13 -2.88 9.89
CA ARG A 931 -23.01 -4.03 9.70
C ARG A 931 -24.43 -3.55 9.40
N ALA A 932 -25.04 -4.11 8.37
CA ALA A 932 -26.46 -3.91 8.08
C ALA A 932 -27.31 -4.40 9.26
N LEU A 933 -28.22 -3.53 9.72
CA LEU A 933 -29.22 -3.81 10.77
C LEU A 933 -30.66 -3.56 10.27
N ASP A 934 -30.83 -3.27 8.97
CA ASP A 934 -32.08 -2.90 8.31
C ASP A 934 -33.12 -4.04 8.23
N PHE A 935 -32.77 -5.22 8.75
CA PHE A 935 -33.66 -6.38 8.83
C PHE A 935 -34.44 -6.44 10.16
N ILE A 936 -34.01 -5.74 11.21
CA ILE A 936 -34.49 -5.98 12.59
C ILE A 936 -35.91 -5.46 12.84
N LEU A 937 -36.22 -4.27 12.32
CA LEU A 937 -37.55 -3.63 12.36
C LEU A 937 -38.09 -3.38 10.94
N LYS A 938 -37.68 -4.22 9.97
CA LYS A 938 -38.02 -4.04 8.55
C LYS A 938 -39.54 -4.02 8.36
N GLY A 939 -40.04 -2.91 7.82
CA GLY A 939 -41.49 -2.71 7.60
C GLY A 939 -42.31 -2.36 8.85
N LYS A 940 -41.68 -2.14 10.02
CA LYS A 940 -42.34 -1.52 11.18
C LYS A 940 -42.40 0.00 11.02
N VAL A 941 -43.43 0.62 11.57
CA VAL A 941 -43.66 2.08 11.47
C VAL A 941 -43.67 2.74 12.86
N MET A 942 -42.94 3.85 13.04
CA MET A 942 -42.94 4.65 14.27
C MET A 942 -43.63 5.99 14.04
N ALA A 943 -44.59 6.35 14.88
CA ALA A 943 -45.14 7.71 14.95
C ALA A 943 -44.32 8.54 15.95
N SER A 944 -43.73 9.65 15.48
CA SER A 944 -42.96 10.60 16.28
C SER A 944 -43.81 11.84 16.55
N LEU A 945 -44.41 11.91 17.74
CA LEU A 945 -45.41 12.90 18.18
C LEU A 945 -44.78 13.91 19.15
N PHE A 946 -44.29 15.04 18.64
CA PHE A 946 -43.53 16.02 19.42
C PHE A 946 -44.28 17.36 19.52
N PHE A 947 -45.06 17.50 20.59
CA PHE A 947 -45.76 18.74 20.98
C PHE A 947 -44.88 19.67 21.83
N GLU A 948 -43.63 19.30 22.10
CA GLU A 948 -42.60 20.17 22.68
C GLU A 948 -41.30 19.94 21.89
N ALA A 949 -40.71 21.01 21.35
CA ALA A 949 -39.57 20.91 20.42
C ALA A 949 -38.32 20.27 21.06
N SER A 950 -37.72 19.27 20.39
CA SER A 950 -36.48 18.64 20.86
C SER A 950 -35.68 17.94 19.76
N THR A 951 -34.72 18.65 19.18
CA THR A 951 -33.83 18.13 18.11
C THR A 951 -33.12 16.85 18.52
N ARG A 952 -32.41 16.84 19.66
CA ARG A 952 -31.67 15.66 20.15
C ARG A 952 -32.58 14.43 20.28
N THR A 953 -33.76 14.60 20.87
CA THR A 953 -34.65 13.48 21.19
C THR A 953 -35.38 12.95 19.96
N SER A 954 -35.90 13.84 19.11
CA SER A 954 -36.63 13.46 17.88
C SER A 954 -35.69 12.84 16.83
N CYS A 955 -34.55 13.49 16.54
CA CYS A 955 -33.62 13.00 15.53
C CYS A 955 -32.99 11.66 15.91
N SER A 956 -32.66 11.43 17.19
CA SER A 956 -32.07 10.15 17.63
C SER A 956 -33.06 8.99 17.66
N PHE A 957 -34.35 9.22 17.96
CA PHE A 957 -35.39 8.20 17.77
C PHE A 957 -35.57 7.86 16.28
N SER A 958 -35.61 8.88 15.43
CA SER A 958 -35.81 8.70 13.99
C SER A 958 -34.64 7.95 13.33
N ALA A 959 -33.41 8.35 13.66
CA ALA A 959 -32.18 7.70 13.22
C ALA A 959 -32.02 6.26 13.76
N ALA A 960 -32.56 5.97 14.95
CA ALA A 960 -32.60 4.63 15.51
C ALA A 960 -33.58 3.71 14.75
N MET A 961 -34.80 4.19 14.48
CA MET A 961 -35.80 3.42 13.73
C MET A 961 -35.33 3.12 12.30
N GLN A 962 -34.78 4.13 11.62
CA GLN A 962 -34.25 4.00 10.25
C GLN A 962 -33.06 3.05 10.16
N ARG A 963 -32.11 3.09 11.11
CA ARG A 963 -30.98 2.15 11.15
C ARG A 963 -31.39 0.69 11.37
N LEU A 964 -32.56 0.46 11.95
CA LEU A 964 -33.15 -0.87 12.12
C LEU A 964 -34.08 -1.28 10.96
N GLY A 965 -34.21 -0.45 9.91
CA GLY A 965 -35.04 -0.72 8.73
C GLY A 965 -36.52 -0.37 8.87
N GLY A 966 -36.90 0.28 9.98
CA GLY A 966 -38.24 0.81 10.18
C GLY A 966 -38.42 2.20 9.57
N THR A 967 -39.67 2.59 9.30
CA THR A 967 -40.03 3.92 8.79
C THR A 967 -40.59 4.81 9.91
N VAL A 968 -40.63 6.12 9.66
CA VAL A 968 -41.03 7.13 10.65
C VAL A 968 -42.07 8.08 10.04
N ILE A 969 -43.17 8.29 10.76
CA ILE A 969 -44.15 9.33 10.47
C ILE A 969 -43.98 10.42 11.53
N HIS A 970 -43.73 11.65 11.11
CA HIS A 970 -43.53 12.79 12.01
C HIS A 970 -44.83 13.57 12.17
N LEU A 971 -45.18 13.94 13.40
CA LEU A 971 -46.17 14.96 13.70
C LEU A 971 -45.59 15.92 14.75
N ASP A 972 -45.54 17.20 14.41
CA ASP A 972 -45.21 18.30 15.31
C ASP A 972 -46.45 19.12 15.64
N GLU A 973 -46.31 20.06 16.56
CA GLU A 973 -47.40 20.97 16.97
C GLU A 973 -47.92 21.81 15.79
N ALA A 974 -47.05 22.22 14.86
CA ALA A 974 -47.38 23.12 13.75
C ALA A 974 -48.24 22.46 12.65
N ASN A 975 -48.07 21.15 12.41
CA ASN A 975 -48.81 20.41 11.40
C ASN A 975 -49.99 19.60 11.99
N SER A 976 -50.27 19.73 13.29
CA SER A 976 -51.31 18.96 13.98
C SER A 976 -52.70 19.62 13.97
N SER A 977 -53.74 18.82 13.74
CA SER A 977 -55.15 19.23 13.90
C SER A 977 -55.53 19.64 15.32
N VAL A 978 -54.68 19.38 16.32
CA VAL A 978 -54.84 19.90 17.69
C VAL A 978 -54.92 21.44 17.71
N GLN A 979 -54.18 22.14 16.84
CA GLN A 979 -54.32 23.61 16.70
C GLN A 979 -55.70 24.07 16.19
N LYS A 980 -56.48 23.16 15.60
CA LYS A 980 -57.84 23.39 15.09
C LYS A 980 -58.92 22.86 16.04
N GLY A 981 -58.53 22.41 17.24
CA GLY A 981 -59.44 21.91 18.28
C GLY A 981 -59.67 20.39 18.30
N GLU A 982 -58.88 19.60 17.57
CA GLU A 982 -58.89 18.13 17.72
C GLU A 982 -58.32 17.73 19.10
N SER A 983 -58.88 16.69 19.74
CA SER A 983 -58.35 16.20 21.01
C SER A 983 -57.09 15.36 20.80
N MET A 984 -56.10 15.50 21.70
CA MET A 984 -54.85 14.71 21.66
C MET A 984 -55.10 13.20 21.64
N ASP A 985 -56.16 12.74 22.31
CA ASP A 985 -56.58 11.34 22.30
C ASP A 985 -57.10 10.90 20.93
N ASP A 986 -57.77 11.76 20.16
CA ASP A 986 -58.24 11.44 18.81
C ASP A 986 -57.09 11.45 17.81
N THR A 987 -56.19 12.45 17.89
CA THR A 987 -54.93 12.45 17.12
C THR A 987 -54.13 11.17 17.36
N VAL A 988 -54.02 10.70 18.61
CA VAL A 988 -53.31 9.45 18.93
C VAL A 988 -54.06 8.19 18.48
N LYS A 989 -55.40 8.14 18.58
CA LYS A 989 -56.19 7.03 17.99
C LYS A 989 -55.90 6.91 16.50
N ILE A 990 -55.96 8.02 15.75
CA ILE A 990 -55.65 8.06 14.31
C ILE A 990 -54.22 7.55 14.05
N MET A 991 -53.22 8.11 14.72
CA MET A 991 -51.81 7.73 14.51
C MET A 991 -51.51 6.28 14.92
N SER A 992 -52.24 5.72 15.90
CA SER A 992 -52.14 4.30 16.28
C SER A 992 -52.70 3.32 15.23
N GLY A 993 -53.48 3.83 14.26
CA GLY A 993 -53.89 3.08 13.07
C GLY A 993 -52.81 3.01 11.99
N TYR A 994 -51.83 3.93 12.00
CA TYR A 994 -50.77 4.02 10.99
C TYR A 994 -49.39 3.54 11.48
N ALA A 995 -49.20 3.40 12.80
CA ALA A 995 -47.91 3.07 13.41
C ALA A 995 -47.95 1.83 14.33
N ASP A 996 -46.80 1.19 14.51
CA ASP A 996 -46.59 0.09 15.45
C ASP A 996 -46.15 0.56 16.85
N VAL A 997 -45.54 1.74 16.95
CA VAL A 997 -45.14 2.38 18.21
C VAL A 997 -45.28 3.89 18.10
N LEU A 998 -45.71 4.53 19.19
CA LEU A 998 -45.85 5.98 19.29
C LEU A 998 -44.81 6.51 20.27
N VAL A 999 -43.93 7.40 19.82
CA VAL A 999 -42.99 8.14 20.67
C VAL A 999 -43.59 9.52 20.91
N ILE A 1000 -44.01 9.81 22.15
CA ILE A 1000 -44.77 11.04 22.47
C ILE A 1000 -43.97 11.93 23.43
N ARG A 1001 -43.92 13.23 23.11
CA ARG A 1001 -43.37 14.30 23.95
C ARG A 1001 -44.35 15.46 24.03
N HIS A 1002 -44.61 15.98 25.23
CA HIS A 1002 -45.70 16.93 25.48
C HIS A 1002 -45.34 17.98 26.57
N PRO A 1003 -45.81 19.23 26.48
CA PRO A 1003 -45.48 20.28 27.47
C PRO A 1003 -46.21 20.13 28.81
N SER A 1004 -47.40 19.53 28.84
CA SER A 1004 -48.14 19.29 30.10
C SER A 1004 -47.71 17.97 30.78
N PRO A 1005 -47.44 17.96 32.10
CA PRO A 1005 -47.16 16.73 32.85
C PRO A 1005 -48.33 15.74 32.83
N GLY A 1006 -48.02 14.44 32.83
CA GLY A 1006 -48.99 13.35 32.88
C GLY A 1006 -49.71 13.06 31.55
N ALA A 1007 -49.58 13.92 30.54
CA ALA A 1007 -50.32 13.80 29.28
C ALA A 1007 -50.03 12.49 28.53
N VAL A 1008 -48.76 12.08 28.47
CA VAL A 1008 -48.36 10.81 27.83
C VAL A 1008 -48.98 9.61 28.56
N THR A 1009 -49.11 9.69 29.90
CA THR A 1009 -49.76 8.65 30.71
C THR A 1009 -51.29 8.66 30.57
N ALA A 1010 -51.91 9.81 30.36
CA ALA A 1010 -53.35 9.91 30.09
C ALA A 1010 -53.68 9.26 28.73
N THR A 1011 -53.00 9.68 27.67
CA THR A 1011 -53.26 9.21 26.30
C THR A 1011 -52.74 7.80 26.01
N ALA A 1012 -51.83 7.26 26.84
CA ALA A 1012 -51.53 5.83 26.81
C ALA A 1012 -52.75 4.95 27.17
N ARG A 1013 -53.72 5.46 27.95
CA ARG A 1013 -54.95 4.71 28.30
C ARG A 1013 -55.90 4.52 27.12
N SER A 1014 -55.81 5.38 26.10
CA SER A 1014 -56.67 5.36 24.91
C SER A 1014 -55.99 4.69 23.70
N CYS A 1015 -54.69 4.41 23.77
CA CYS A 1015 -53.90 3.81 22.69
C CYS A 1015 -53.71 2.28 22.87
N ARG A 1016 -53.90 1.50 21.80
CA ARG A 1016 -53.67 0.03 21.79
C ARG A 1016 -52.28 -0.39 21.29
N LYS A 1017 -51.45 0.57 20.88
CA LYS A 1017 -50.07 0.35 20.44
C LYS A 1017 -49.12 0.80 21.56
N PRO A 1018 -47.89 0.24 21.66
CA PRO A 1018 -46.87 0.73 22.58
C PRO A 1018 -46.67 2.24 22.49
N VAL A 1019 -46.61 2.90 23.65
CA VAL A 1019 -46.36 4.34 23.78
C VAL A 1019 -45.05 4.53 24.57
N ILE A 1020 -44.13 5.34 24.05
CA ILE A 1020 -42.84 5.64 24.67
C ILE A 1020 -42.79 7.11 25.06
N ASN A 1021 -42.55 7.39 26.35
CA ASN A 1021 -42.42 8.75 26.88
C ASN A 1021 -41.05 9.37 26.52
N ALA A 1022 -41.09 10.41 25.68
CA ALA A 1022 -39.96 11.22 25.26
C ALA A 1022 -39.91 12.60 25.96
N GLY A 1023 -40.64 12.75 27.08
CA GLY A 1023 -40.67 13.91 27.98
C GLY A 1023 -42.09 14.48 28.14
N ASP A 1024 -42.61 14.52 29.37
CA ASP A 1024 -43.91 15.16 29.66
C ASP A 1024 -43.83 16.26 30.73
N GLY A 1025 -43.72 17.52 30.30
CA GLY A 1025 -43.70 18.71 31.18
C GLY A 1025 -42.60 18.69 32.25
N THR A 1026 -42.97 18.87 33.53
CA THR A 1026 -42.10 18.64 34.70
C THR A 1026 -42.26 17.23 35.29
N GLY A 1027 -42.83 16.29 34.51
CA GLY A 1027 -42.98 14.87 34.85
C GLY A 1027 -41.72 14.08 34.55
N GLU A 1028 -41.82 13.04 33.72
CA GLU A 1028 -40.70 12.13 33.47
C GLU A 1028 -40.18 12.18 32.02
N HIS A 1029 -38.98 11.65 31.85
CA HIS A 1029 -38.29 11.47 30.57
C HIS A 1029 -37.45 10.19 30.65
N PRO A 1030 -38.08 9.00 30.78
CA PRO A 1030 -37.38 7.75 31.08
C PRO A 1030 -36.33 7.39 30.01
N THR A 1031 -36.63 7.75 28.76
CA THR A 1031 -35.76 7.60 27.59
C THR A 1031 -34.47 8.42 27.63
N GLN A 1032 -34.42 9.50 28.42
CA GLN A 1032 -33.20 10.26 28.70
C GLN A 1032 -32.44 9.64 29.87
N ALA A 1033 -33.11 9.30 30.97
CA ALA A 1033 -32.49 8.61 32.10
C ALA A 1033 -31.78 7.30 31.69
N LEU A 1034 -32.36 6.52 30.77
CA LEU A 1034 -31.71 5.33 30.19
C LEU A 1034 -30.37 5.66 29.52
N LEU A 1035 -30.32 6.69 28.67
CA LEU A 1035 -29.11 7.00 27.90
C LEU A 1035 -28.04 7.70 28.72
N ASP A 1036 -28.44 8.39 29.79
CA ASP A 1036 -27.53 8.97 30.78
C ASP A 1036 -26.83 7.86 31.57
N ILE A 1037 -27.57 6.87 32.09
CA ILE A 1037 -27.00 5.70 32.77
C ILE A 1037 -26.14 4.86 31.83
N PHE A 1038 -26.56 4.67 30.58
CA PHE A 1038 -25.71 3.99 29.58
C PHE A 1038 -24.42 4.75 29.32
N THR A 1039 -24.45 6.09 29.24
CA THR A 1039 -23.25 6.90 29.08
C THR A 1039 -22.32 6.78 30.29
N ILE A 1040 -22.85 6.83 31.53
CA ILE A 1040 -22.06 6.58 32.75
C ILE A 1040 -21.41 5.19 32.69
N ARG A 1041 -22.16 4.15 32.30
CA ARG A 1041 -21.64 2.77 32.16
C ARG A 1041 -20.53 2.67 31.11
N GLU A 1042 -20.63 3.38 29.99
CA GLU A 1042 -19.63 3.31 28.91
C GLU A 1042 -18.37 4.12 29.22
N GLU A 1043 -18.49 5.25 29.94
CA GLU A 1043 -17.34 6.11 30.28
C GLU A 1043 -16.58 5.62 31.53
N ILE A 1044 -17.27 5.00 32.51
CA ILE A 1044 -16.72 4.58 33.82
C ILE A 1044 -16.66 3.04 33.96
N GLY A 1045 -17.30 2.28 33.07
CA GLY A 1045 -17.35 0.81 33.10
C GLY A 1045 -18.33 0.22 34.11
N THR A 1046 -18.66 0.96 35.18
CA THR A 1046 -19.65 0.60 36.20
C THR A 1046 -20.53 1.80 36.54
N VAL A 1047 -21.73 1.53 37.08
CA VAL A 1047 -22.60 2.52 37.72
C VAL A 1047 -22.67 2.29 39.23
N ASN A 1048 -22.21 1.14 39.72
CA ASN A 1048 -22.15 0.84 41.16
C ASN A 1048 -20.83 1.34 41.76
N GLY A 1049 -20.91 1.88 42.98
CA GLY A 1049 -19.80 2.47 43.74
C GLY A 1049 -19.72 3.99 43.65
N LEU A 1050 -20.44 4.62 42.72
CA LEU A 1050 -20.26 6.02 42.34
C LEU A 1050 -21.02 7.00 43.24
N THR A 1051 -20.43 8.17 43.45
CA THR A 1051 -21.06 9.37 44.00
C THR A 1051 -21.41 10.31 42.86
N ILE A 1052 -22.72 10.51 42.65
CA ILE A 1052 -23.28 11.24 41.52
C ILE A 1052 -23.79 12.59 42.01
N THR A 1053 -23.17 13.67 41.53
CA THR A 1053 -23.44 15.04 41.94
C THR A 1053 -24.30 15.74 40.89
N MET A 1054 -25.54 16.05 41.23
CA MET A 1054 -26.50 16.71 40.34
C MET A 1054 -26.54 18.22 40.61
N VAL A 1055 -26.42 19.03 39.56
CA VAL A 1055 -26.25 20.49 39.67
C VAL A 1055 -27.31 21.26 38.88
N GLY A 1056 -27.85 22.34 39.47
CA GLY A 1056 -28.60 23.39 38.74
C GLY A 1056 -30.09 23.46 39.09
N ASP A 1057 -30.97 23.43 38.08
CA ASP A 1057 -32.43 23.43 38.25
C ASP A 1057 -32.95 22.01 38.56
N LEU A 1058 -32.66 21.56 39.78
CA LEU A 1058 -33.07 20.25 40.28
C LEU A 1058 -34.58 20.21 40.55
N LYS A 1059 -35.21 21.35 40.84
CA LYS A 1059 -36.65 21.48 41.10
C LYS A 1059 -37.52 21.14 39.90
N ASN A 1060 -37.15 21.61 38.71
CA ASN A 1060 -38.00 21.51 37.52
C ASN A 1060 -37.43 20.55 36.44
N GLY A 1061 -36.23 20.01 36.66
CA GLY A 1061 -35.55 19.15 35.71
C GLY A 1061 -36.13 17.74 35.60
N ARG A 1062 -37.16 17.53 34.75
CA ARG A 1062 -37.73 16.19 34.46
C ARG A 1062 -36.70 15.09 34.17
N THR A 1063 -35.55 15.44 33.58
CA THR A 1063 -34.44 14.52 33.32
C THR A 1063 -33.68 14.14 34.59
N VAL A 1064 -33.41 15.10 35.49
CA VAL A 1064 -32.88 14.85 36.84
C VAL A 1064 -33.79 13.94 37.63
N HIS A 1065 -35.10 14.23 37.67
CA HIS A 1065 -36.05 13.43 38.45
C HIS A 1065 -36.08 11.98 37.96
N SER A 1066 -36.12 11.80 36.64
CA SER A 1066 -36.08 10.47 36.00
C SER A 1066 -34.77 9.75 36.28
N LEU A 1067 -33.63 10.43 36.14
CA LEU A 1067 -32.30 9.87 36.34
C LEU A 1067 -32.07 9.48 37.81
N ALA A 1068 -32.41 10.35 38.75
CA ALA A 1068 -32.30 10.10 40.18
C ALA A 1068 -33.15 8.89 40.60
N ARG A 1069 -34.40 8.80 40.12
CA ARG A 1069 -35.29 7.65 40.37
C ARG A 1069 -34.75 6.35 39.74
N LEU A 1070 -34.25 6.37 38.50
CA LEU A 1070 -33.79 5.17 37.79
C LEU A 1070 -32.45 4.64 38.31
N LEU A 1071 -31.53 5.53 38.69
CA LEU A 1071 -30.24 5.19 39.28
C LEU A 1071 -30.37 4.40 40.59
N THR A 1072 -31.53 4.44 41.26
CA THR A 1072 -31.77 3.66 42.48
C THR A 1072 -31.76 2.13 42.30
N GLN A 1073 -31.66 1.62 41.05
CA GLN A 1073 -31.38 0.21 40.75
C GLN A 1073 -29.89 -0.18 40.97
N TYR A 1074 -29.02 0.81 41.24
CA TYR A 1074 -27.57 0.68 41.43
C TYR A 1074 -27.16 1.13 42.83
N ARG A 1075 -26.00 0.64 43.31
CA ARG A 1075 -25.41 1.09 44.58
C ARG A 1075 -24.63 2.39 44.34
N ILE A 1076 -25.18 3.53 44.73
CA ILE A 1076 -24.59 4.86 44.54
C ILE A 1076 -24.81 5.75 45.77
N ASN A 1077 -24.13 6.89 45.81
CA ASN A 1077 -24.46 8.04 46.65
C ASN A 1077 -24.93 9.21 45.75
N PHE A 1078 -25.75 10.12 46.27
CA PHE A 1078 -26.08 11.38 45.61
C PHE A 1078 -25.56 12.59 46.40
N LYS A 1079 -25.07 13.59 45.67
CA LYS A 1079 -24.94 14.97 46.16
C LYS A 1079 -25.82 15.88 45.29
N TYR A 1080 -26.53 16.83 45.91
CA TYR A 1080 -27.39 17.79 45.21
C TYR A 1080 -26.85 19.20 45.41
N VAL A 1081 -26.55 19.91 44.31
CA VAL A 1081 -26.00 21.27 44.32
C VAL A 1081 -26.98 22.22 43.66
N SER A 1082 -27.68 23.02 44.46
CA SER A 1082 -28.73 23.92 43.96
C SER A 1082 -29.04 25.06 44.94
N PRO A 1083 -29.46 26.24 44.46
CA PRO A 1083 -30.06 27.27 45.32
C PRO A 1083 -31.30 26.73 46.02
N PRO A 1084 -31.64 27.19 47.24
CA PRO A 1084 -32.84 26.76 47.96
C PRO A 1084 -34.15 26.86 47.15
N SER A 1085 -34.25 27.84 46.26
CA SER A 1085 -35.39 28.07 45.35
C SER A 1085 -35.56 27.00 44.25
N LEU A 1086 -34.48 26.29 43.89
CA LEU A 1086 -34.39 25.28 42.83
C LEU A 1086 -33.97 23.89 43.36
N SER A 1087 -34.16 23.65 44.66
CA SER A 1087 -33.88 22.40 45.37
C SER A 1087 -34.63 21.19 44.82
N MET A 1088 -34.05 19.99 44.99
CA MET A 1088 -34.65 18.72 44.56
C MET A 1088 -36.02 18.51 45.24
N PRO A 1089 -37.09 18.15 44.51
CA PRO A 1089 -38.41 17.93 45.09
C PRO A 1089 -38.43 16.82 46.15
N GLU A 1090 -39.19 17.04 47.22
CA GLU A 1090 -39.18 16.16 48.40
C GLU A 1090 -39.72 14.76 48.11
N ASP A 1091 -40.60 14.61 47.11
CA ASP A 1091 -41.10 13.31 46.64
C ASP A 1091 -40.06 12.52 45.85
N VAL A 1092 -39.10 13.19 45.19
CA VAL A 1092 -37.92 12.55 44.57
C VAL A 1092 -36.94 12.13 45.66
N LYS A 1093 -36.60 13.03 46.59
CA LYS A 1093 -35.71 12.73 47.73
C LYS A 1093 -36.24 11.58 48.60
N SER A 1094 -37.54 11.56 48.88
CA SER A 1094 -38.22 10.47 49.59
C SER A 1094 -38.14 9.14 48.83
N TYR A 1095 -38.33 9.14 47.51
CA TYR A 1095 -38.26 7.94 46.67
C TYR A 1095 -36.86 7.31 46.61
N VAL A 1096 -35.81 8.14 46.72
CA VAL A 1096 -34.41 7.71 46.83
C VAL A 1096 -34.09 7.24 48.26
N ALA A 1097 -34.52 7.99 49.28
CA ALA A 1097 -34.32 7.64 50.70
C ALA A 1097 -34.95 6.29 51.07
N ASN A 1098 -36.14 6.00 50.55
CA ASN A 1098 -36.86 4.74 50.74
C ASN A 1098 -36.13 3.50 50.16
N ARG A 1099 -34.99 3.69 49.48
CA ARG A 1099 -34.10 2.60 49.00
C ARG A 1099 -32.72 2.58 49.68
N GLY A 1100 -32.53 3.36 50.74
CA GLY A 1100 -31.30 3.36 51.54
C GLY A 1100 -30.09 4.00 50.87
N ILE A 1101 -30.29 4.86 49.86
CA ILE A 1101 -29.22 5.61 49.19
C ILE A 1101 -28.91 6.89 49.97
N ARG A 1102 -27.61 7.13 50.22
CA ARG A 1102 -27.10 8.34 50.88
C ARG A 1102 -27.32 9.55 49.96
N GLN A 1103 -27.85 10.63 50.54
CA GLN A 1103 -28.14 11.90 49.86
C GLN A 1103 -27.58 13.04 50.70
N GLU A 1104 -26.89 13.99 50.06
CA GLU A 1104 -26.29 15.16 50.70
C GLU A 1104 -26.65 16.42 49.89
N GLU A 1105 -26.97 17.53 50.57
CA GLU A 1105 -27.39 18.80 49.93
C GLU A 1105 -26.34 19.89 50.18
N TYR A 1106 -25.98 20.62 49.12
CA TYR A 1106 -24.95 21.66 49.11
C TYR A 1106 -25.45 22.91 48.36
N THR A 1107 -25.00 24.09 48.78
CA THR A 1107 -25.29 25.37 48.10
C THR A 1107 -24.18 25.81 47.15
N ASN A 1108 -22.95 25.30 47.33
CA ASN A 1108 -21.80 25.52 46.45
C ASN A 1108 -21.31 24.19 45.84
N LEU A 1109 -20.84 24.23 44.60
CA LEU A 1109 -20.26 23.07 43.91
C LEU A 1109 -18.89 22.68 44.48
N GLU A 1110 -18.09 23.65 44.92
CA GLU A 1110 -16.73 23.44 45.41
C GLU A 1110 -16.67 22.53 46.65
N GLU A 1111 -17.74 22.52 47.45
CA GLU A 1111 -17.88 21.67 48.64
C GLU A 1111 -18.32 20.23 48.31
N ALA A 1112 -18.93 20.01 47.15
CA ALA A 1112 -19.41 18.70 46.72
C ALA A 1112 -18.38 17.94 45.86
N ILE A 1113 -17.57 18.67 45.09
CA ILE A 1113 -16.80 18.16 43.95
C ILE A 1113 -15.62 17.23 44.32
N SER A 1114 -15.07 17.32 45.53
CA SER A 1114 -13.87 16.56 45.94
C SER A 1114 -14.00 15.04 45.79
N ASP A 1115 -15.19 14.53 46.08
CA ASP A 1115 -15.55 13.10 46.06
C ASP A 1115 -16.78 12.89 45.14
N THR A 1116 -16.73 13.54 43.97
CA THR A 1116 -17.70 13.38 42.88
C THR A 1116 -17.12 12.51 41.76
N ASP A 1117 -17.72 11.35 41.50
CA ASP A 1117 -17.36 10.49 40.35
C ASP A 1117 -18.07 10.93 39.06
N VAL A 1118 -19.30 11.44 39.16
CA VAL A 1118 -20.11 11.91 38.02
C VAL A 1118 -20.74 13.26 38.34
N LEU A 1119 -20.39 14.28 37.54
CA LEU A 1119 -21.03 15.59 37.60
C LEU A 1119 -22.15 15.69 36.56
N TYR A 1120 -23.41 15.63 36.98
CA TYR A 1120 -24.57 15.75 36.10
C TYR A 1120 -25.16 17.18 36.19
N MET A 1121 -24.81 18.02 35.22
CA MET A 1121 -25.24 19.42 35.17
C MET A 1121 -26.55 19.60 34.38
N THR A 1122 -27.45 20.42 34.91
CA THR A 1122 -28.66 20.87 34.21
C THR A 1122 -28.51 22.30 33.68
N ARG A 1123 -29.14 22.56 32.53
CA ARG A 1123 -29.25 23.92 31.99
C ARG A 1123 -30.15 24.77 32.88
N ILE A 1124 -29.57 25.78 33.51
CA ILE A 1124 -30.28 26.81 34.27
C ILE A 1124 -30.94 27.79 33.27
N GLN A 1125 -32.27 27.93 33.35
CA GLN A 1125 -33.03 28.86 32.51
C GLN A 1125 -32.99 30.28 33.10
N LYS A 1126 -32.47 31.24 32.32
CA LYS A 1126 -32.27 32.64 32.73
C LYS A 1126 -33.59 33.34 33.05
N GLU A 1127 -34.61 33.01 32.27
CA GLU A 1127 -36.01 33.44 32.37
C GLU A 1127 -36.72 33.03 33.67
N ARG A 1128 -36.07 32.26 34.57
CA ARG A 1128 -36.61 31.84 35.87
C ARG A 1128 -36.08 32.65 37.07
N PHE A 1129 -35.24 33.65 36.83
CA PHE A 1129 -34.57 34.43 37.88
C PHE A 1129 -35.06 35.88 37.89
N THR A 1130 -35.29 36.40 39.10
CA THR A 1130 -35.70 37.80 39.34
C THR A 1130 -34.56 38.81 39.20
N SER A 1131 -33.31 38.37 39.26
CA SER A 1131 -32.13 39.24 39.11
C SER A 1131 -31.01 38.56 38.32
N MET A 1132 -30.17 39.36 37.65
CA MET A 1132 -29.01 38.87 36.90
C MET A 1132 -27.93 38.30 37.83
N ASP A 1133 -27.78 38.85 39.04
CA ASP A 1133 -26.77 38.41 40.00
C ASP A 1133 -27.09 37.06 40.64
N GLU A 1134 -28.37 36.72 40.86
CA GLU A 1134 -28.76 35.37 41.27
C GLU A 1134 -28.47 34.35 40.17
N TYR A 1135 -28.74 34.68 38.91
CA TYR A 1135 -28.42 33.82 37.77
C TYR A 1135 -26.89 33.60 37.64
N ASN A 1136 -26.10 34.67 37.71
CA ASN A 1136 -24.64 34.61 37.60
C ASN A 1136 -23.96 33.82 38.74
N LYS A 1137 -24.57 33.76 39.93
CA LYS A 1137 -24.04 32.98 41.08
C LYS A 1137 -24.15 31.46 40.91
N VAL A 1138 -24.95 30.96 39.96
CA VAL A 1138 -25.10 29.51 39.71
C VAL A 1138 -24.85 29.09 38.26
N CYS A 1139 -24.95 30.00 37.30
CA CYS A 1139 -24.58 29.71 35.92
C CYS A 1139 -23.05 29.79 35.76
N CYS A 1140 -22.34 28.66 35.96
CA CYS A 1140 -20.91 28.57 35.72
C CYS A 1140 -20.63 28.16 34.25
N PRO A 1141 -20.18 29.07 33.36
CA PRO A 1141 -20.01 28.78 31.94
C PRO A 1141 -18.75 27.98 31.60
N VAL A 1142 -17.94 27.60 32.60
CA VAL A 1142 -16.60 27.02 32.40
C VAL A 1142 -16.67 25.54 32.00
N PHE A 1143 -17.77 24.84 32.27
CA PHE A 1143 -17.88 23.39 32.10
C PHE A 1143 -18.42 22.93 30.74
N ASP A 1144 -19.15 23.78 30.00
CA ASP A 1144 -19.67 23.45 28.66
C ASP A 1144 -18.56 23.29 27.60
N THR A 1145 -17.34 23.74 27.91
CA THR A 1145 -16.14 23.63 27.05
C THR A 1145 -15.08 22.65 27.60
N ASP A 1146 -15.35 21.96 28.71
CA ASP A 1146 -14.43 20.97 29.28
C ASP A 1146 -14.38 19.70 28.41
N PRO A 1147 -13.20 19.21 27.99
CA PRO A 1147 -13.11 18.00 27.15
C PRO A 1147 -13.65 16.73 27.83
N ARG A 1148 -13.79 16.73 29.16
CA ARG A 1148 -14.42 15.65 29.94
C ARG A 1148 -15.95 15.65 29.77
N ALA A 1149 -16.57 16.77 29.38
CA ALA A 1149 -18.01 16.88 29.23
C ALA A 1149 -18.54 15.92 28.15
N ALA A 1150 -19.27 14.88 28.57
CA ALA A 1150 -19.77 13.84 27.69
C ALA A 1150 -20.95 14.29 26.80
N TYR A 1151 -21.24 15.59 26.66
CA TYR A 1151 -22.46 16.11 26.00
C TYR A 1151 -22.70 15.57 24.58
N PHE A 1152 -21.65 15.44 23.77
CA PHE A 1152 -21.76 14.87 22.41
C PHE A 1152 -21.81 13.33 22.42
N ARG A 1153 -21.04 12.68 23.30
CA ARG A 1153 -21.03 11.21 23.47
C ARG A 1153 -22.39 10.70 23.98
N GLN A 1154 -23.01 11.44 24.89
CA GLN A 1154 -24.39 11.29 25.36
C GLN A 1154 -25.42 11.36 24.21
N ALA A 1155 -25.22 12.23 23.21
CA ALA A 1155 -26.11 12.31 22.06
C ALA A 1155 -25.98 11.08 21.14
N GLU A 1156 -24.76 10.58 20.92
CA GLU A 1156 -24.50 9.37 20.13
C GLU A 1156 -25.00 8.09 20.84
N ASN A 1157 -24.63 7.92 22.12
CA ASN A 1157 -25.14 6.86 23.00
C ASN A 1157 -26.67 6.83 23.04
N GLY A 1158 -27.29 8.01 22.98
CA GLY A 1158 -28.72 8.18 22.84
C GLY A 1158 -29.36 7.53 21.60
N MET A 1159 -28.62 7.30 20.52
CA MET A 1159 -29.11 6.55 19.38
C MET A 1159 -29.14 5.04 19.68
N TYR A 1160 -28.04 4.46 20.16
CA TYR A 1160 -27.93 3.02 20.40
C TYR A 1160 -28.90 2.52 21.48
N VAL A 1161 -29.10 3.32 22.53
CA VAL A 1161 -30.11 3.06 23.58
C VAL A 1161 -31.53 3.09 23.02
N ARG A 1162 -31.83 3.99 22.08
CA ARG A 1162 -33.13 4.04 21.40
C ARG A 1162 -33.31 2.88 20.41
N MET A 1163 -32.24 2.44 19.73
CA MET A 1163 -32.28 1.23 18.89
C MET A 1163 -32.60 -0.01 19.73
N ALA A 1164 -31.96 -0.18 20.89
CA ALA A 1164 -32.26 -1.25 21.82
C ALA A 1164 -33.71 -1.18 22.33
N LEU A 1165 -34.15 -0.01 22.80
CA LEU A 1165 -35.50 0.18 23.32
C LEU A 1165 -36.57 -0.12 22.26
N LEU A 1166 -36.44 0.40 21.03
CA LEU A 1166 -37.38 0.13 19.93
C LEU A 1166 -37.43 -1.37 19.59
N SER A 1167 -36.26 -2.03 19.53
CA SER A 1167 -36.17 -3.47 19.23
C SER A 1167 -36.86 -4.33 20.29
N LEU A 1168 -36.70 -4.01 21.58
CA LEU A 1168 -37.32 -4.77 22.68
C LEU A 1168 -38.84 -4.54 22.77
N VAL A 1169 -39.29 -3.30 22.55
CA VAL A 1169 -40.71 -2.92 22.60
C VAL A 1169 -41.50 -3.49 21.42
N LEU A 1170 -40.95 -3.47 20.21
CA LEU A 1170 -41.59 -4.00 18.99
C LEU A 1170 -41.38 -5.52 18.77
N GLY A 1171 -40.52 -6.14 19.59
CA GLY A 1171 -39.97 -7.47 19.35
C GLY A 1171 -40.91 -8.67 19.54
N LYS A 1172 -41.82 -8.90 18.58
CA LYS A 1172 -41.61 -10.01 17.64
C LYS A 1172 -42.62 -10.04 16.48
N CYS A 1173 -42.10 -10.37 15.30
CA CYS A 1173 -42.64 -11.32 14.32
C CYS A 1173 -41.43 -12.07 13.77
#